data_AF-A0A8B6G6L9-F1
#
_entry.id   AF-A0A8B6G6L9-F1
#
_cell.length_a   1.000
_cell.length_b   1.000
_cell.length_c   1.000
_cell.angle_alpha   90.00
_cell.angle_beta   90.00
_cell.angle_gamma   90.00
#
_symmetry.space_group_name_H-M   'P 1'
#
loop_
_entity.id
_entity.type
_entity.pdbx_description
1 polymer ?
#
loop_
_entity_poly.entity_id
_entity_poly.type
_entity_poly.pdbx_seq_one_letter_code
_entity_poly.pdbx_strand_id
1 'polypeptide(L)'
;MSDNLKNYDKVKFQDTVEIGTHSPNLKQHFLDQDVTLITLDIKYSFLRELFKARHSFPNLTYVEILNSQLQVFRLVQCERLEDRLYKISTNIAQLYAKHSGGNQKAKLDRKIKKLAVFRKEVIHSDELSDSLEHFKYENVTLAVRCRQLLECMQTCTESKEIVERKLQSLEKKLESDGKQLQKVEKKLQLVEKELTNAQDVLTTVCSPEDHLKYVNHGKSLDAVSSSHRSRKVNMLKSNIKDALWFSESYGLQPTNVIFHDSLGSSVNLELGTNNKDMEKMKEVLFIMDRFKISDQAYHEVATISDTLPKLHSIIDVRDNMNNNLVICRTPGNTPGAYVSLRTELRKIMEKRLNIPEIIKIKISGDGTKVSRISNYVVISFSLIDESAKQSSNEQVVLAIVKTSEQYDTLDTCFSPVFREINEITSAGSSTGEFACPWCKIPKHERCDTTKVWDYYHSEDIKRTIKEITDLSKLTKKQFGVKHKPLILIEPSHIVPDELHLLLRIFDVLLRNLIDDATDKDVKEQARTRKLAKDNITEFVEKIRSCGVTFAIWSSKAGDTDWTSLTGNAVKKVLRNLPDKLFFIIHNDTHEDTVQLWKDFSAIYDFICSDLCETKDAHSIYTQCKQWVDKFLSLGDKRKGYAKKNITPYIHCLLYHVPYFIVNYGSLRKFSGQPTEKVNDDIKAIHHKKTNRYDCAMDALTVRKRIEANHNSGREKRSYNKKKSEYWEDEIRLIRSRRKLTICAAIKDADVIPASKPCLEHEIDVENLTVVEIKQKLKDHGVATKIRKHDKLVQLYKDTVLQNHS
;
A
#
# COMPACT_ATOMS: atom_id res chain seq x y z
N MET A 1 -21.75 50.13 -2.61
CA MET A 1 -21.63 51.38 -3.40
C MET A 1 -22.93 52.19 -3.47
N SER A 2 -24.10 51.58 -3.68
CA SER A 2 -25.38 52.33 -3.81
C SER A 2 -25.78 53.14 -2.58
N ASP A 3 -25.33 52.78 -1.37
CA ASP A 3 -25.70 53.48 -0.14
C ASP A 3 -24.97 54.82 0.07
N ASN A 4 -23.68 54.90 -0.30
CA ASN A 4 -22.85 56.09 -0.04
C ASN A 4 -23.22 57.31 -0.90
N LEU A 5 -23.95 57.10 -2.00
CA LEU A 5 -24.39 58.17 -2.92
C LEU A 5 -25.83 58.63 -2.69
N LYS A 6 -26.55 58.09 -1.68
CA LYS A 6 -27.98 58.36 -1.45
C LYS A 6 -28.33 59.81 -1.09
N ASN A 7 -27.37 60.56 -0.54
CA ASN A 7 -27.59 61.92 0.00
C ASN A 7 -27.08 63.05 -0.89
N TYR A 8 -26.48 62.75 -2.04
CA TYR A 8 -26.37 63.75 -3.11
C TYR A 8 -27.68 63.70 -3.87
N ASP A 9 -28.37 64.85 -4.03
CA ASP A 9 -29.62 64.93 -4.82
C ASP A 9 -29.48 64.10 -6.08
N LYS A 10 -30.52 63.30 -6.42
CA LYS A 10 -30.53 62.41 -7.60
C LYS A 10 -30.31 63.22 -8.88
N VAL A 11 -29.06 63.54 -9.20
CA VAL A 11 -28.65 64.04 -10.50
C VAL A 11 -28.99 62.90 -11.44
N LYS A 12 -30.00 63.14 -12.29
CA LYS A 12 -30.40 62.20 -13.34
C LYS A 12 -29.24 62.09 -14.33
N PHE A 13 -28.33 61.17 -14.05
CA PHE A 13 -27.20 60.81 -14.89
C PHE A 13 -27.57 59.83 -16.00
N GLN A 14 -28.80 59.27 -15.94
CA GLN A 14 -29.41 58.54 -17.06
C GLN A 14 -29.26 59.37 -18.34
N ASP A 15 -28.73 58.73 -19.37
CA ASP A 15 -28.47 59.27 -20.71
C ASP A 15 -27.35 60.33 -20.79
N THR A 16 -26.22 60.11 -20.11
CA THR A 16 -25.04 61.03 -20.18
C THR A 16 -23.71 60.45 -20.66
N VAL A 17 -23.60 59.12 -20.79
CA VAL A 17 -22.42 58.40 -21.29
C VAL A 17 -22.89 57.37 -22.33
N GLU A 18 -22.37 57.46 -23.54
CA GLU A 18 -22.74 56.59 -24.67
C GLU A 18 -21.47 55.95 -25.30
N ILE A 19 -21.61 54.87 -26.07
CA ILE A 19 -20.50 54.24 -26.79
C ILE A 19 -20.46 54.80 -28.22
N GLY A 20 -19.40 55.52 -28.57
CA GLY A 20 -19.27 56.20 -29.87
C GLY A 20 -18.90 55.25 -31.01
N THR A 21 -19.56 55.40 -32.17
CA THR A 21 -19.44 54.47 -33.32
C THR A 21 -18.37 54.81 -34.37
N HIS A 22 -17.76 56.01 -34.35
CA HIS A 22 -16.65 56.37 -35.24
C HIS A 22 -15.60 57.28 -34.58
N SER A 23 -14.34 57.06 -34.95
CA SER A 23 -13.15 57.81 -34.47
C SER A 23 -12.23 58.27 -35.63
N PRO A 24 -12.50 59.41 -36.29
CA PRO A 24 -11.63 59.93 -37.35
C PRO A 24 -10.43 60.75 -36.84
N ASN A 25 -10.38 61.12 -35.55
CA ASN A 25 -9.46 62.13 -35.01
C ASN A 25 -8.90 61.79 -33.61
N LEU A 26 -8.38 60.58 -33.42
CA LEU A 26 -7.41 60.33 -32.36
C LEU A 26 -6.05 60.89 -32.82
N LYS A 27 -5.50 61.87 -32.09
CA LYS A 27 -4.23 62.52 -32.45
C LYS A 27 -3.12 61.47 -32.64
N GLN A 28 -2.25 61.73 -33.62
CA GLN A 28 -1.22 60.82 -34.15
C GLN A 28 -0.17 60.30 -33.14
N HIS A 29 -0.22 60.73 -31.87
CA HIS A 29 0.62 60.25 -30.76
C HIS A 29 0.08 58.97 -30.06
N PHE A 30 -1.04 58.39 -30.50
CA PHE A 30 -1.66 57.21 -29.86
C PHE A 30 -1.53 55.92 -30.67
N LEU A 31 -0.48 55.78 -31.50
CA LEU A 31 -0.26 54.62 -32.36
C LEU A 31 0.70 53.55 -31.82
N ASP A 32 1.17 53.69 -30.57
CA ASP A 32 1.87 52.61 -29.88
C ASP A 32 1.32 52.38 -28.47
N GLN A 33 1.19 51.10 -28.12
CA GLN A 33 0.61 50.49 -26.91
C GLN A 33 -0.93 50.40 -26.82
N ASP A 34 -1.39 49.14 -26.86
CA ASP A 34 -2.72 48.59 -26.55
C ASP A 34 -3.93 49.14 -27.34
N VAL A 35 -4.41 48.29 -28.25
CA VAL A 35 -5.58 48.49 -29.11
C VAL A 35 -6.75 49.07 -28.32
N THR A 36 -7.22 50.26 -28.74
CA THR A 36 -8.42 50.90 -28.19
C THR A 36 -9.62 50.01 -28.48
N LEU A 37 -10.30 49.56 -27.42
CA LEU A 37 -11.43 48.64 -27.54
C LEU A 37 -12.72 49.40 -27.82
N ILE A 38 -12.98 50.47 -27.07
CA ILE A 38 -14.18 51.31 -27.18
C ILE A 38 -13.83 52.78 -26.90
N THR A 39 -14.68 53.67 -27.40
CA THR A 39 -14.63 55.10 -27.08
C THR A 39 -15.91 55.51 -26.34
N LEU A 40 -15.76 56.05 -25.14
CA LEU A 40 -16.87 56.60 -24.36
C LEU A 40 -17.10 58.06 -24.73
N ASP A 41 -18.31 58.36 -25.16
CA ASP A 41 -18.79 59.70 -25.52
C ASP A 41 -19.54 60.28 -24.31
N ILE A 42 -18.85 61.13 -23.54
CA ILE A 42 -19.28 61.64 -22.23
C ILE A 42 -19.72 63.10 -22.34
N LYS A 43 -20.93 63.45 -21.89
CA LYS A 43 -21.44 64.85 -21.94
C LYS A 43 -20.65 65.79 -21.02
N TYR A 44 -20.43 67.04 -21.46
CA TYR A 44 -19.70 68.06 -20.69
C TYR A 44 -20.39 68.40 -19.36
N SER A 45 -21.73 68.34 -19.33
CA SER A 45 -22.53 68.47 -18.11
C SER A 45 -22.17 67.38 -17.09
N PHE A 46 -22.04 66.12 -17.51
CA PHE A 46 -21.61 65.01 -16.65
C PHE A 46 -20.22 65.24 -16.07
N LEU A 47 -19.24 65.60 -16.91
CA LEU A 47 -17.85 65.84 -16.46
C LEU A 47 -17.73 67.00 -15.46
N ARG A 48 -18.60 68.01 -15.56
CA ARG A 48 -18.71 69.10 -14.57
C ARG A 48 -19.24 68.58 -13.22
N GLU A 49 -20.29 67.76 -13.22
CA GLU A 49 -20.85 67.21 -11.98
C GLU A 49 -19.93 66.12 -11.38
N LEU A 50 -19.24 65.34 -12.22
CA LEU A 50 -18.21 64.38 -11.81
C LEU A 50 -17.06 65.05 -11.03
N PHE A 51 -16.60 66.23 -11.48
CA PHE A 51 -15.61 67.03 -10.75
C PHE A 51 -16.13 67.44 -9.36
N LYS A 52 -17.38 67.91 -9.26
CA LYS A 52 -17.99 68.28 -7.97
C LYS A 52 -18.16 67.06 -7.06
N ALA A 53 -18.66 65.95 -7.58
CA ALA A 53 -18.86 64.71 -6.84
C ALA A 53 -17.53 64.18 -6.25
N ARG A 54 -16.44 64.22 -7.02
CA ARG A 54 -15.09 63.88 -6.51
C ARG A 54 -14.68 64.78 -5.34
N HIS A 55 -15.02 66.06 -5.40
CA HIS A 55 -14.67 67.04 -4.36
C HIS A 55 -15.52 66.86 -3.09
N SER A 56 -16.81 66.56 -3.23
CA SER A 56 -17.72 66.25 -2.11
C SER A 56 -17.46 64.87 -1.49
N PHE A 57 -16.89 63.92 -2.23
CA PHE A 57 -16.58 62.57 -1.76
C PHE A 57 -15.10 62.24 -1.99
N PRO A 58 -14.18 62.72 -1.11
CA PRO A 58 -12.73 62.52 -1.25
C PRO A 58 -12.29 61.05 -1.36
N ASN A 59 -13.07 60.13 -0.81
CA ASN A 59 -12.77 58.70 -0.72
C ASN A 59 -13.18 57.88 -1.96
N LEU A 60 -13.87 58.48 -2.93
CA LEU A 60 -14.24 57.83 -4.19
C LEU A 60 -13.38 58.36 -5.34
N THR A 61 -12.98 57.49 -6.27
CA THR A 61 -12.18 57.85 -7.44
C THR A 61 -13.02 58.17 -8.68
N TYR A 62 -12.44 58.80 -9.70
CA TYR A 62 -13.18 59.23 -10.90
C TYR A 62 -13.75 58.04 -11.68
N VAL A 63 -13.00 56.94 -11.77
CA VAL A 63 -13.37 55.69 -12.41
C VAL A 63 -14.47 54.98 -11.62
N GLU A 64 -14.45 55.00 -10.28
CA GLU A 64 -15.54 54.44 -9.47
C GLU A 64 -16.87 55.19 -9.66
N ILE A 65 -16.83 56.52 -9.69
CA ILE A 65 -18.03 57.33 -9.93
C ILE A 65 -18.51 57.15 -11.38
N LEU A 66 -17.62 57.11 -12.38
CA LEU A 66 -17.99 56.79 -13.77
C LEU A 66 -18.56 55.38 -13.90
N ASN A 67 -17.97 54.40 -13.23
CA ASN A 67 -18.44 53.01 -13.21
C ASN A 67 -19.89 52.90 -12.75
N SER A 68 -20.35 53.75 -11.82
CA SER A 68 -21.75 53.76 -11.36
C SER A 68 -22.77 53.96 -12.50
N GLN A 69 -22.36 54.55 -13.63
CA GLN A 69 -23.21 54.81 -14.79
C GLN A 69 -23.09 53.74 -15.88
N LEU A 70 -22.09 52.87 -15.82
CA LEU A 70 -21.90 51.79 -16.77
C LEU A 70 -22.66 50.54 -16.31
N GLN A 71 -23.47 49.97 -17.21
CA GLN A 71 -24.32 48.80 -16.90
C GLN A 71 -23.76 47.48 -17.46
N VAL A 72 -23.17 47.50 -18.66
CA VAL A 72 -22.78 46.29 -19.42
C VAL A 72 -21.38 45.77 -19.04
N PHE A 73 -20.50 46.66 -18.61
CA PHE A 73 -19.12 46.35 -18.21
C PHE A 73 -18.66 47.34 -17.13
N ARG A 74 -17.56 47.01 -16.44
CA ARG A 74 -16.87 47.93 -15.54
C ARG A 74 -15.50 48.29 -16.10
N LEU A 75 -15.05 49.50 -15.82
CA LEU A 75 -13.68 49.94 -16.05
C LEU A 75 -12.79 49.51 -14.89
N VAL A 76 -11.60 49.00 -15.20
CA VAL A 76 -10.54 48.76 -14.21
C VAL A 76 -10.08 50.12 -13.67
N GLN A 77 -9.94 50.21 -12.35
CA GLN A 77 -9.32 51.37 -11.71
C GLN A 77 -7.82 51.40 -12.07
N CYS A 78 -7.44 52.32 -12.96
CA CYS A 78 -6.06 52.49 -13.38
C CYS A 78 -5.67 53.98 -13.40
N GLU A 79 -4.40 54.25 -13.09
CA GLU A 79 -3.83 55.60 -13.01
C GLU A 79 -4.09 56.41 -14.29
N ARG A 80 -3.95 55.79 -15.48
CA ARG A 80 -4.20 56.45 -16.78
C ARG A 80 -5.63 56.99 -16.92
N LEU A 81 -6.64 56.23 -16.50
CA LEU A 81 -8.04 56.66 -16.62
C LEU A 81 -8.39 57.70 -15.55
N GLU A 82 -7.91 57.54 -14.31
CA GLU A 82 -8.02 58.56 -13.25
C GLU A 82 -7.45 59.90 -13.69
N ASP A 83 -6.18 59.92 -14.13
CA ASP A 83 -5.48 61.13 -14.54
C ASP A 83 -6.17 61.85 -15.69
N ARG A 84 -6.69 61.10 -16.67
CA ARG A 84 -7.42 61.67 -17.80
C ARG A 84 -8.77 62.21 -17.38
N LEU A 85 -9.53 61.50 -16.54
CA LEU A 85 -10.81 61.97 -16.03
C LEU A 85 -10.64 63.20 -15.14
N TYR A 86 -9.63 63.23 -14.27
CA TYR A 86 -9.26 64.40 -13.48
C TYR A 86 -8.95 65.61 -14.36
N LYS A 87 -8.00 65.48 -15.31
CA LYS A 87 -7.58 66.57 -16.20
C LYS A 87 -8.74 67.07 -17.07
N ILE A 88 -9.56 66.18 -17.61
CA ILE A 88 -10.72 66.55 -18.44
C ILE A 88 -11.80 67.26 -17.60
N SER A 89 -12.18 66.69 -16.46
CA SER A 89 -13.27 67.20 -15.61
C SER A 89 -12.91 68.54 -14.99
N THR A 90 -11.66 68.72 -14.55
CA THR A 90 -11.14 70.00 -14.04
C THR A 90 -11.19 71.10 -15.09
N ASN A 91 -10.67 70.84 -16.30
CA ASN A 91 -10.71 71.80 -17.41
C ASN A 91 -12.14 72.19 -17.80
N ILE A 92 -13.07 71.22 -17.80
CA ILE A 92 -14.48 71.48 -18.11
C ILE A 92 -15.15 72.30 -16.99
N ALA A 93 -14.92 71.96 -15.73
CA ALA A 93 -15.44 72.73 -14.59
C ALA A 93 -14.96 74.21 -14.63
N GLN A 94 -13.67 74.44 -14.93
CA GLN A 94 -13.13 75.79 -15.13
C GLN A 94 -13.76 76.52 -16.32
N LEU A 95 -14.04 75.83 -17.43
CA LEU A 95 -14.77 76.43 -18.57
C LEU A 95 -16.19 76.86 -18.17
N TYR A 96 -16.93 76.04 -17.42
CA TYR A 96 -18.26 76.43 -16.91
C TYR A 96 -18.22 77.58 -15.91
N ALA A 97 -17.13 77.74 -15.16
CA ALA A 97 -16.94 78.87 -14.24
C ALA A 97 -16.67 80.20 -14.99
N LYS A 98 -15.98 80.15 -16.13
CA LYS A 98 -15.66 81.34 -16.95
C LYS A 98 -16.85 81.93 -17.71
N HIS A 99 -17.95 81.18 -17.86
CA HIS A 99 -19.15 81.64 -18.56
C HIS A 99 -20.30 81.85 -17.58
N SER A 100 -20.69 83.11 -17.33
CA SER A 100 -21.79 83.46 -16.40
C SER A 100 -23.19 83.31 -17.01
N GLY A 101 -23.36 83.62 -18.30
CA GLY A 101 -24.66 83.66 -18.97
C GLY A 101 -25.27 82.29 -19.28
N GLY A 102 -26.56 82.11 -18.98
CA GLY A 102 -27.30 80.84 -19.17
C GLY A 102 -27.25 80.28 -20.59
N ASN A 103 -27.39 81.14 -21.61
CA ASN A 103 -27.28 80.74 -23.02
C ASN A 103 -25.89 80.19 -23.41
N GLN A 104 -24.82 80.59 -22.73
CA GLN A 104 -23.47 80.05 -22.98
C GLN A 104 -23.29 78.69 -22.27
N LYS A 105 -23.82 78.53 -21.05
CA LYS A 105 -23.84 77.23 -20.35
C LYS A 105 -24.66 76.20 -21.11
N ALA A 106 -25.85 76.56 -21.61
CA ALA A 106 -26.68 75.69 -22.44
C ALA A 106 -26.00 75.24 -23.76
N LYS A 107 -25.10 76.05 -24.33
CA LYS A 107 -24.25 75.64 -25.47
C LYS A 107 -23.12 74.68 -25.06
N LEU A 108 -22.65 74.73 -23.81
CA LEU A 108 -21.67 73.78 -23.26
C LEU A 108 -22.31 72.45 -22.87
N ASP A 109 -23.54 72.46 -22.30
CA ASP A 109 -24.23 71.23 -21.88
C ASP A 109 -24.54 70.30 -23.08
N ARG A 110 -24.60 70.84 -24.31
CA ARG A 110 -24.73 70.08 -25.56
C ARG A 110 -23.41 69.49 -26.09
N LYS A 111 -22.25 69.77 -25.49
CA LYS A 111 -20.95 69.26 -25.94
C LYS A 111 -20.63 67.89 -25.34
N ILE A 112 -19.94 67.07 -26.12
CA ILE A 112 -19.50 65.72 -25.75
C ILE A 112 -17.96 65.66 -25.78
N LYS A 113 -17.37 64.88 -24.87
CA LYS A 113 -15.94 64.57 -24.83
C LYS A 113 -15.75 63.06 -25.06
N LYS A 114 -14.94 62.72 -26.06
CA LYS A 114 -14.54 61.34 -26.35
C LYS A 114 -13.39 60.91 -25.42
N LEU A 115 -13.51 59.74 -24.80
CA LEU A 115 -12.49 59.09 -23.96
C LEU A 115 -12.21 57.67 -24.49
N ALA A 116 -10.98 57.42 -24.91
CA ALA A 116 -10.56 56.11 -25.42
C ALA A 116 -10.20 55.15 -24.27
N VAL A 117 -10.84 53.99 -24.25
CA VAL A 117 -10.65 52.91 -23.26
C VAL A 117 -9.96 51.72 -23.94
N PHE A 118 -8.92 51.19 -23.31
CA PHE A 118 -8.11 50.10 -23.83
C PHE A 118 -8.65 48.74 -23.37
N ARG A 119 -8.37 47.66 -24.12
CA ARG A 119 -8.90 46.31 -23.81
C ARG A 119 -8.57 45.83 -22.38
N LYS A 120 -7.37 46.14 -21.89
CA LYS A 120 -6.90 45.79 -20.54
C LYS A 120 -7.56 46.60 -19.40
N GLU A 121 -8.43 47.56 -19.73
CA GLU A 121 -9.08 48.45 -18.78
C GLU A 121 -10.57 48.14 -18.61
N VAL A 122 -11.05 47.00 -19.12
CA VAL A 122 -12.46 46.58 -19.09
C VAL A 122 -12.60 45.21 -18.42
N ILE A 123 -13.55 45.08 -17.49
CA ILE A 123 -13.99 43.83 -16.87
C ILE A 123 -15.43 43.56 -17.34
N HIS A 124 -15.67 42.37 -17.89
CA HIS A 124 -17.00 41.91 -18.26
C HIS A 124 -17.78 41.40 -17.04
N SER A 125 -19.10 41.61 -17.02
CA SER A 125 -19.92 41.29 -15.85
C SER A 125 -20.02 39.79 -15.55
N ASP A 126 -19.76 38.93 -16.54
CA ASP A 126 -19.93 37.49 -16.44
C ASP A 126 -18.81 36.84 -15.60
N GLU A 127 -17.55 37.26 -15.76
CA GLU A 127 -16.39 36.77 -15.00
C GLU A 127 -16.52 37.03 -13.47
N LEU A 128 -17.26 38.07 -13.10
CA LEU A 128 -17.60 38.40 -11.71
C LEU A 128 -18.70 37.51 -11.13
N SER A 129 -19.62 36.99 -11.96
CA SER A 129 -20.67 36.08 -11.53
C SER A 129 -20.10 34.71 -11.17
N ASP A 130 -19.25 34.15 -12.03
CA ASP A 130 -18.57 32.86 -11.81
C ASP A 130 -17.70 32.90 -10.55
N SER A 131 -16.97 34.01 -10.35
CA SER A 131 -16.16 34.24 -9.15
C SER A 131 -17.01 34.31 -7.87
N LEU A 132 -18.19 34.95 -7.93
CA LEU A 132 -19.10 35.04 -6.79
C LEU A 132 -19.74 33.69 -6.44
N GLU A 133 -20.05 32.87 -7.44
CA GLU A 133 -20.58 31.52 -7.23
C GLU A 133 -19.50 30.59 -6.62
N HIS A 134 -18.25 30.71 -7.07
CA HIS A 134 -17.11 30.02 -6.47
C HIS A 134 -16.92 30.38 -4.98
N PHE A 135 -16.91 31.67 -4.62
CA PHE A 135 -16.78 32.09 -3.23
C PHE A 135 -17.97 31.70 -2.33
N LYS A 136 -19.18 31.55 -2.90
CA LYS A 136 -20.34 30.98 -2.16
C LYS A 136 -20.11 29.50 -1.86
N TYR A 137 -19.62 28.74 -2.84
CA TYR A 137 -19.30 27.32 -2.66
C TYR A 137 -18.22 27.12 -1.59
N GLU A 138 -17.11 27.88 -1.65
CA GLU A 138 -16.04 27.81 -0.64
C GLU A 138 -16.54 28.14 0.77
N ASN A 139 -17.38 29.17 0.94
CA ASN A 139 -17.96 29.50 2.25
C ASN A 139 -18.81 28.37 2.83
N VAL A 140 -19.61 27.68 2.01
CA VAL A 140 -20.38 26.51 2.45
C VAL A 140 -19.45 25.37 2.87
N THR A 141 -18.39 25.11 2.10
CA THR A 141 -17.38 24.09 2.42
C THR A 141 -16.64 24.40 3.72
N LEU A 142 -16.22 25.66 3.93
CA LEU A 142 -15.60 26.14 5.17
C LEU A 142 -16.56 25.99 6.37
N ALA A 143 -17.83 26.36 6.23
CA ALA A 143 -18.82 26.20 7.30
C ALA A 143 -19.09 24.73 7.68
N VAL A 144 -19.03 23.79 6.72
CA VAL A 144 -19.06 22.34 7.03
C VAL A 144 -17.81 21.92 7.79
N ARG A 145 -16.62 22.35 7.33
CA ARG A 145 -15.33 21.98 7.94
C ARG A 145 -15.18 22.54 9.36
N CYS A 146 -15.67 23.75 9.64
CA CYS A 146 -15.70 24.32 10.98
C CYS A 146 -16.61 23.53 11.94
N ARG A 147 -17.77 23.04 11.48
CA ARG A 147 -18.64 22.17 12.29
C ARG A 147 -17.98 20.84 12.63
N GLN A 148 -17.36 20.19 11.66
CA GLN A 148 -16.59 18.95 11.87
C GLN A 148 -15.44 19.17 12.88
N LEU A 149 -14.75 20.31 12.81
CA LEU A 149 -13.72 20.65 13.79
C LEU A 149 -14.29 20.80 15.21
N LEU A 150 -15.48 21.40 15.33
CA LEU A 150 -16.18 21.57 16.61
C LEU A 150 -16.55 20.21 17.24
N GLU A 151 -17.09 19.28 16.44
CA GLU A 151 -17.41 17.91 16.85
C GLU A 151 -16.16 17.12 17.26
N CYS A 152 -15.05 17.28 16.53
CA CYS A 152 -13.75 16.72 16.92
C CYS A 152 -13.22 17.34 18.23
N MET A 153 -13.43 18.63 18.48
CA MET A 153 -13.05 19.26 19.75
C MET A 153 -13.90 18.72 20.92
N GLN A 154 -15.22 18.57 20.74
CA GLN A 154 -16.12 18.02 21.75
C GLN A 154 -15.75 16.58 22.14
N THR A 155 -15.53 15.71 21.14
CA THR A 155 -15.09 14.32 21.40
C THR A 155 -13.69 14.24 22.02
N CYS A 156 -12.80 15.18 21.74
CA CYS A 156 -11.51 15.30 22.45
C CYS A 156 -11.69 15.73 23.91
N THR A 157 -12.61 16.67 24.22
CA THR A 157 -12.89 17.06 25.61
C THR A 157 -13.52 15.92 26.43
N GLU A 158 -14.47 15.17 25.85
CA GLU A 158 -15.04 13.97 26.48
C GLU A 158 -13.96 12.90 26.75
N SER A 159 -13.07 12.68 25.77
CA SER A 159 -11.95 11.75 25.90
C SER A 159 -10.98 12.20 27.00
N LYS A 160 -10.73 13.50 27.14
CA LYS A 160 -9.90 14.08 28.20
C LYS A 160 -10.51 13.83 29.58
N GLU A 161 -11.81 14.07 29.77
CA GLU A 161 -12.48 13.77 31.05
C GLU A 161 -12.42 12.28 31.41
N ILE A 162 -12.54 11.37 30.43
CA ILE A 162 -12.42 9.93 30.66
C ILE A 162 -11.01 9.56 31.12
N VAL A 163 -9.97 10.22 30.58
CA VAL A 163 -8.58 10.04 31.02
C VAL A 163 -8.37 10.63 32.42
N GLU A 164 -8.88 11.82 32.72
CA GLU A 164 -8.78 12.44 34.05
C GLU A 164 -9.50 11.60 35.13
N ARG A 165 -10.68 11.04 34.83
CA ARG A 165 -11.38 10.10 35.72
C ARG A 165 -10.58 8.81 35.96
N LYS A 166 -9.89 8.29 34.93
CA LYS A 166 -8.98 7.14 35.08
C LYS A 166 -7.75 7.49 35.90
N LEU A 167 -7.18 8.69 35.74
CA LEU A 167 -6.05 9.19 36.51
C LEU A 167 -6.39 9.23 38.00
N GLN A 168 -7.51 9.85 38.38
CA GLN A 168 -8.00 9.89 39.77
C GLN A 168 -8.27 8.48 40.35
N SER A 169 -8.72 7.53 39.52
CA SER A 169 -8.89 6.15 39.95
C SER A 169 -7.56 5.43 40.18
N LEU A 170 -6.51 5.76 39.41
CA LEU A 170 -5.16 5.22 39.58
C LEU A 170 -4.46 5.86 40.79
N GLU A 171 -4.62 7.16 41.02
CA GLU A 171 -4.11 7.86 42.20
C GLU A 171 -4.68 7.27 43.50
N LYS A 172 -6.00 7.03 43.54
CA LYS A 172 -6.65 6.34 44.69
C LYS A 172 -6.16 4.91 44.89
N LYS A 173 -5.82 4.19 43.82
CA LYS A 173 -5.19 2.86 43.92
C LYS A 173 -3.77 2.97 44.46
N LEU A 174 -2.95 3.89 43.94
CA LEU A 174 -1.59 4.14 44.42
C LEU A 174 -1.57 4.48 45.92
N GLU A 175 -2.52 5.27 46.41
CA GLU A 175 -2.65 5.60 47.84
C GLU A 175 -3.09 4.38 48.68
N SER A 176 -3.98 3.53 48.15
CA SER A 176 -4.35 2.24 48.77
C SER A 176 -3.15 1.30 48.83
N ASP A 177 -2.40 1.18 47.74
CA ASP A 177 -1.26 0.28 47.63
C ASP A 177 -0.10 0.76 48.51
N GLY A 178 0.12 2.08 48.64
CA GLY A 178 1.03 2.66 49.63
C GLY A 178 0.64 2.36 51.08
N LYS A 179 -0.65 2.36 51.42
CA LYS A 179 -1.15 1.92 52.74
C LYS A 179 -0.98 0.42 52.96
N GLN A 180 -1.06 -0.40 51.90
CA GLN A 180 -0.68 -1.82 51.99
C GLN A 180 0.83 -1.98 52.17
N LEU A 181 1.65 -1.20 51.47
CA LEU A 181 3.11 -1.22 51.57
C LEU A 181 3.56 -0.95 53.01
N GLN A 182 3.06 0.11 53.65
CA GLN A 182 3.32 0.39 55.08
C GLN A 182 2.88 -0.74 56.01
N LYS A 183 1.82 -1.49 55.64
CA LYS A 183 1.34 -2.65 56.41
C LYS A 183 2.23 -3.87 56.20
N VAL A 184 2.89 -3.99 55.04
CA VAL A 184 3.92 -4.99 54.75
C VAL A 184 5.24 -4.61 55.44
N GLU A 185 5.67 -3.36 55.42
CA GLU A 185 6.86 -2.88 56.15
C GLU A 185 6.76 -3.14 57.65
N LYS A 186 5.60 -2.86 58.27
CA LYS A 186 5.35 -3.20 59.69
C LYS A 186 5.37 -4.70 59.97
N LYS A 187 4.96 -5.53 59.00
CA LYS A 187 5.11 -6.99 59.10
C LYS A 187 6.56 -7.43 58.89
N LEU A 188 7.31 -6.78 58.01
CA LEU A 188 8.72 -7.04 57.77
C LEU A 188 9.51 -6.77 59.05
N GLN A 189 9.31 -5.62 59.70
CA GLN A 189 9.91 -5.30 61.01
C GLN A 189 9.55 -6.31 62.10
N LEU A 190 8.33 -6.86 62.08
CA LEU A 190 7.94 -7.93 63.01
C LEU A 190 8.68 -9.24 62.69
N VAL A 191 8.78 -9.62 61.42
CA VAL A 191 9.50 -10.82 60.95
C VAL A 191 11.00 -10.68 61.17
N GLU A 192 11.59 -9.48 61.02
CA GLU A 192 12.98 -9.19 61.37
C GLU A 192 13.22 -9.40 62.87
N LYS A 193 12.30 -8.92 63.72
CA LYS A 193 12.36 -9.16 65.17
C LYS A 193 12.18 -10.63 65.53
N GLU A 194 11.27 -11.34 64.85
CA GLU A 194 11.09 -12.80 65.00
C GLU A 194 12.32 -13.57 64.50
N LEU A 195 13.00 -13.08 63.47
CA LEU A 195 14.26 -13.64 62.97
C LEU A 195 15.39 -13.43 63.98
N THR A 196 15.49 -12.25 64.61
CA THR A 196 16.43 -12.01 65.72
C THR A 196 16.16 -12.96 66.89
N ASN A 197 14.90 -13.12 67.30
CA ASN A 197 14.51 -14.08 68.32
C ASN A 197 14.81 -15.54 67.90
N ALA A 198 14.61 -15.89 66.64
CA ALA A 198 14.90 -17.22 66.11
C ALA A 198 16.40 -17.50 66.01
N GLN A 199 17.22 -16.47 65.79
CA GLN A 199 18.68 -16.54 65.88
C GLN A 199 19.12 -16.77 67.34
N ASP A 200 18.54 -16.05 68.31
CA ASP A 200 18.73 -16.29 69.75
C ASP A 200 18.35 -17.73 70.16
N VAL A 201 17.21 -18.21 69.65
CA VAL A 201 16.77 -19.60 69.85
C VAL A 201 17.70 -20.59 69.15
N LEU A 202 18.24 -20.31 67.96
CA LEU A 202 19.23 -21.16 67.30
C LEU A 202 20.54 -21.27 68.09
N THR A 203 21.03 -20.17 68.68
CA THR A 203 22.16 -20.21 69.63
C THR A 203 21.83 -20.98 70.91
N THR A 204 20.56 -21.02 71.32
CA THR A 204 20.10 -21.79 72.49
C THR A 204 19.93 -23.30 72.16
N VAL A 205 19.43 -23.63 70.98
CA VAL A 205 19.14 -24.99 70.49
C VAL A 205 20.38 -25.68 69.92
N CYS A 206 21.46 -24.95 69.65
CA CYS A 206 22.80 -25.52 69.41
C CYS A 206 23.51 -26.01 70.70
N SER A 207 22.81 -26.05 71.85
CA SER A 207 23.20 -26.93 72.95
C SER A 207 22.95 -28.41 72.55
N PRO A 208 23.92 -29.34 72.73
CA PRO A 208 23.80 -30.73 72.28
C PRO A 208 22.64 -31.56 72.87
N GLU A 209 21.90 -31.03 73.85
CA GLU A 209 21.01 -31.81 74.71
C GLU A 209 19.53 -31.88 74.23
N ASP A 210 19.11 -31.04 73.28
CA ASP A 210 17.66 -30.85 72.98
C ASP A 210 17.14 -31.59 71.73
N HIS A 211 17.94 -32.49 71.14
CA HIS A 211 17.61 -33.25 69.91
C HIS A 211 16.38 -34.18 70.01
N LEU A 212 15.79 -34.37 71.20
CA LEU A 212 14.68 -35.30 71.45
C LEU A 212 13.27 -34.75 71.13
N LYS A 213 13.12 -33.45 70.81
CA LYS A 213 11.80 -32.81 70.64
C LYS A 213 11.16 -32.89 69.24
N TYR A 214 11.88 -33.31 68.20
CA TYR A 214 11.43 -33.22 66.80
C TYR A 214 11.23 -34.58 66.10
N VAL A 215 10.49 -35.49 66.74
CA VAL A 215 10.16 -36.81 66.17
C VAL A 215 9.00 -36.69 65.16
N ASN A 216 9.18 -37.22 63.95
CA ASN A 216 8.14 -37.23 62.93
C ASN A 216 7.11 -38.35 63.19
N HIS A 217 5.90 -37.98 63.62
CA HIS A 217 4.80 -38.91 63.90
C HIS A 217 3.98 -39.33 62.66
N GLY A 218 4.39 -38.94 61.45
CA GLY A 218 3.74 -39.32 60.20
C GLY A 218 4.07 -40.75 59.75
N LYS A 219 3.14 -41.38 59.01
CA LYS A 219 3.40 -42.67 58.32
C LYS A 219 4.62 -42.56 57.39
N SER A 220 5.38 -43.64 57.14
CA SER A 220 6.48 -43.65 56.13
C SER A 220 5.98 -43.40 54.70
N LEU A 221 6.88 -43.25 53.72
CA LEU A 221 6.59 -43.26 52.28
C LEU A 221 6.07 -44.62 51.77
N ASP A 222 6.26 -45.67 52.55
CA ASP A 222 5.99 -47.07 52.18
C ASP A 222 4.67 -47.57 52.79
N ALA A 223 4.18 -46.85 53.81
CA ALA A 223 2.89 -47.06 54.45
C ALA A 223 1.74 -46.28 53.78
N VAL A 224 1.88 -45.91 52.50
CA VAL A 224 0.90 -45.15 51.70
C VAL A 224 0.73 -45.77 50.32
N SER A 225 -0.51 -45.81 49.81
CA SER A 225 -0.79 -46.38 48.49
C SER A 225 -0.09 -45.62 47.36
N SER A 226 0.15 -46.30 46.23
CA SER A 226 0.83 -45.76 45.05
C SER A 226 0.28 -44.39 44.59
N SER A 227 -1.04 -44.23 44.57
CA SER A 227 -1.75 -42.99 44.22
C SER A 227 -1.60 -41.85 45.24
N HIS A 228 -1.26 -42.14 46.50
CA HIS A 228 -0.94 -41.14 47.52
C HIS A 228 0.56 -40.81 47.59
N ARG A 229 1.43 -41.70 47.12
CA ARG A 229 2.90 -41.51 47.10
C ARG A 229 3.27 -40.23 46.32
N SER A 230 2.72 -40.01 45.13
CA SER A 230 2.98 -38.79 44.33
C SER A 230 2.51 -37.50 45.00
N ARG A 231 1.38 -37.50 45.73
CA ARG A 231 0.94 -36.33 46.51
C ARG A 231 1.91 -36.00 47.64
N LYS A 232 2.42 -37.04 48.31
CA LYS A 232 3.40 -36.90 49.39
C LYS A 232 4.77 -36.43 48.90
N VAL A 233 5.22 -36.92 47.73
CA VAL A 233 6.43 -36.43 47.05
C VAL A 233 6.28 -34.96 46.60
N ASN A 234 5.12 -34.56 46.08
CA ASN A 234 4.85 -33.16 45.74
C ASN A 234 4.78 -32.25 46.97
N MET A 235 4.20 -32.74 48.08
CA MET A 235 4.19 -32.02 49.37
C MET A 235 5.61 -31.85 49.91
N LEU A 236 6.44 -32.91 49.87
CA LEU A 236 7.87 -32.81 50.17
C LEU A 236 8.57 -31.80 49.25
N LYS A 237 8.29 -31.80 47.94
CA LYS A 237 8.84 -30.81 47.00
C LYS A 237 8.46 -29.36 47.33
N SER A 238 7.25 -29.12 47.83
CA SER A 238 6.86 -27.80 48.36
C SER A 238 7.66 -27.47 49.60
N ASN A 239 7.60 -28.32 50.62
CA ASN A 239 8.28 -28.09 51.90
C ASN A 239 9.80 -27.90 51.75
N ILE A 240 10.45 -28.56 50.78
CA ILE A 240 11.86 -28.35 50.44
C ILE A 240 12.10 -26.96 49.84
N LYS A 241 11.22 -26.50 48.93
CA LYS A 241 11.31 -25.12 48.40
C LYS A 241 11.07 -24.08 49.48
N ASP A 242 10.10 -24.34 50.36
CA ASP A 242 9.76 -23.46 51.47
C ASP A 242 10.87 -23.44 52.54
N ALA A 243 11.59 -24.55 52.74
CA ALA A 243 12.74 -24.63 53.67
C ALA A 243 14.04 -24.08 53.06
N LEU A 244 14.30 -24.31 51.77
CA LEU A 244 15.49 -23.85 51.06
C LEU A 244 15.30 -22.48 50.38
N TRP A 245 14.24 -21.74 50.70
CA TRP A 245 13.89 -20.44 50.10
C TRP A 245 15.05 -19.42 50.13
N PHE A 246 15.90 -19.51 51.16
CA PHE A 246 17.05 -18.64 51.36
C PHE A 246 18.29 -19.04 50.53
N SER A 247 18.33 -20.24 49.93
CA SER A 247 19.56 -20.73 49.28
C SER A 247 20.01 -19.83 48.11
N GLU A 248 19.07 -19.38 47.29
CA GLU A 248 19.36 -18.52 46.13
C GLU A 248 19.90 -17.13 46.54
N SER A 249 19.51 -16.58 47.69
CA SER A 249 20.01 -15.27 48.15
C SER A 249 21.46 -15.31 48.64
N TYR A 250 21.98 -16.50 48.95
CA TYR A 250 23.41 -16.74 49.20
C TYR A 250 24.16 -17.27 47.96
N GLY A 251 23.54 -17.23 46.77
CA GLY A 251 24.14 -17.69 45.51
C GLY A 251 24.23 -19.21 45.38
N LEU A 252 23.55 -19.98 46.23
CA LEU A 252 23.50 -21.44 46.17
C LEU A 252 22.27 -21.88 45.37
N GLN A 253 22.45 -22.75 44.38
CA GLN A 253 21.33 -23.34 43.62
C GLN A 253 21.20 -24.84 43.95
N PRO A 254 20.18 -25.25 44.71
CA PRO A 254 19.92 -26.66 45.00
C PRO A 254 19.59 -27.42 43.71
N THR A 255 20.46 -28.33 43.29
CA THR A 255 20.26 -29.13 42.06
C THR A 255 19.30 -30.30 42.29
N ASN A 256 19.50 -31.01 43.40
CA ASN A 256 18.83 -32.26 43.72
C ASN A 256 18.76 -32.49 45.24
N VAL A 257 17.73 -33.19 45.70
CA VAL A 257 17.61 -33.68 47.08
C VAL A 257 17.32 -35.17 47.06
N ILE A 258 18.07 -35.94 47.86
CA ILE A 258 17.98 -37.40 47.95
C ILE A 258 17.40 -37.76 49.33
N PHE A 259 16.28 -38.47 49.32
CA PHE A 259 15.68 -39.06 50.52
C PHE A 259 16.04 -40.53 50.62
N HIS A 260 16.42 -40.99 51.80
CA HIS A 260 16.59 -42.42 52.09
C HIS A 260 15.41 -42.91 52.94
N ASP A 261 14.82 -44.05 52.59
CA ASP A 261 13.90 -44.76 53.49
C ASP A 261 14.65 -45.56 54.57
N SER A 262 13.92 -46.15 55.51
CA SER A 262 14.47 -46.98 56.60
C SER A 262 15.03 -48.33 56.14
N LEU A 263 14.94 -48.66 54.85
CA LEU A 263 15.45 -49.87 54.20
C LEU A 263 16.62 -49.57 53.24
N GLY A 264 17.03 -48.30 53.12
CA GLY A 264 18.12 -47.84 52.24
C GLY A 264 17.69 -47.41 50.83
N SER A 265 16.40 -47.48 50.47
CA SER A 265 15.92 -47.05 49.14
C SER A 265 16.05 -45.53 49.00
N SER A 266 16.66 -45.06 47.91
CA SER A 266 16.86 -43.64 47.64
C SER A 266 15.83 -43.08 46.65
N VAL A 267 15.21 -41.94 46.99
CA VAL A 267 14.33 -41.17 46.11
C VAL A 267 15.00 -39.83 45.80
N ASN A 268 15.45 -39.66 44.55
CA ASN A 268 16.07 -38.43 44.06
C ASN A 268 15.01 -37.46 43.52
N LEU A 269 15.14 -36.19 43.86
CA LEU A 269 14.20 -35.12 43.49
C LEU A 269 14.95 -33.92 42.90
N GLU A 270 14.84 -33.71 41.59
CA GLU A 270 15.44 -32.58 40.88
C GLU A 270 14.65 -31.28 41.11
N LEU A 271 15.35 -30.15 41.31
CA LEU A 271 14.76 -28.88 41.76
C LEU A 271 14.87 -27.71 40.76
N GLY A 272 15.77 -27.77 39.77
CA GLY A 272 16.08 -26.65 38.87
C GLY A 272 14.98 -26.27 37.87
N THR A 273 15.01 -25.02 37.41
CA THR A 273 14.20 -24.50 36.30
C THR A 273 14.92 -24.69 34.96
N ASN A 274 14.46 -25.63 34.14
CA ASN A 274 15.08 -25.94 32.85
C ASN A 274 14.89 -24.82 31.82
N ASN A 275 15.88 -23.94 31.66
CA ASN A 275 15.95 -22.99 30.53
C ASN A 275 15.80 -23.68 29.16
N LYS A 276 16.24 -24.95 29.03
CA LYS A 276 16.05 -25.76 27.82
C LYS A 276 14.58 -25.98 27.44
N ASP A 277 13.69 -26.16 28.42
CA ASP A 277 12.27 -26.41 28.15
C ASP A 277 11.57 -25.14 27.64
N MET A 278 11.96 -23.97 28.16
CA MET A 278 11.46 -22.67 27.68
C MET A 278 11.91 -22.36 26.25
N GLU A 279 13.18 -22.61 25.89
CA GLU A 279 13.62 -22.44 24.50
C GLU A 279 12.92 -23.42 23.55
N LYS A 280 12.77 -24.69 23.93
CA LYS A 280 12.00 -25.68 23.17
C LYS A 280 10.55 -25.25 22.94
N MET A 281 9.90 -24.61 23.93
CA MET A 281 8.57 -24.03 23.76
C MET A 281 8.54 -22.85 22.77
N LYS A 282 9.54 -21.95 22.81
CA LYS A 282 9.67 -20.84 21.83
C LYS A 282 9.90 -21.34 20.41
N GLU A 283 10.70 -22.39 20.22
CA GLU A 283 10.94 -23.03 18.92
C GLU A 283 9.65 -23.63 18.35
N VAL A 284 8.91 -24.38 19.18
CA VAL A 284 7.61 -24.96 18.80
C VAL A 284 6.59 -23.87 18.43
N LEU A 285 6.48 -22.81 19.23
CA LEU A 285 5.61 -21.67 18.93
C LEU A 285 6.00 -20.99 17.61
N PHE A 286 7.30 -20.78 17.36
CA PHE A 286 7.82 -20.25 16.10
C PHE A 286 7.43 -21.13 14.90
N ILE A 287 7.52 -22.46 15.02
CA ILE A 287 7.07 -23.41 13.98
C ILE A 287 5.56 -23.25 13.75
N MET A 288 4.75 -23.21 14.81
CA MET A 288 3.30 -23.05 14.70
C MET A 288 2.89 -21.76 13.97
N ASP A 289 3.56 -20.64 14.24
CA ASP A 289 3.26 -19.36 13.60
C ASP A 289 3.88 -19.23 12.20
N ARG A 290 5.08 -19.77 11.98
CA ARG A 290 5.75 -19.79 10.67
C ARG A 290 4.95 -20.61 9.65
N PHE A 291 4.45 -21.78 10.04
CA PHE A 291 3.70 -22.69 9.16
C PHE A 291 2.17 -22.57 9.30
N LYS A 292 1.68 -21.68 10.16
CA LYS A 292 0.26 -21.37 10.37
C LYS A 292 -0.53 -22.61 10.78
N ILE A 293 0.08 -23.40 11.68
CA ILE A 293 -0.52 -24.56 12.34
C ILE A 293 -1.52 -24.03 13.37
N SER A 294 -2.77 -24.50 13.32
CA SER A 294 -3.79 -24.12 14.30
C SER A 294 -3.51 -24.78 15.65
N ASP A 295 -4.00 -24.16 16.73
CA ASP A 295 -3.82 -24.70 18.08
C ASP A 295 -4.51 -26.06 18.24
N GLN A 296 -5.63 -26.28 17.55
CA GLN A 296 -6.28 -27.58 17.43
C GLN A 296 -5.38 -28.61 16.73
N ALA A 297 -4.79 -28.29 15.58
CA ALA A 297 -3.91 -29.23 14.88
C ALA A 297 -2.64 -29.54 15.69
N TYR A 298 -2.10 -28.58 16.45
CA TYR A 298 -1.00 -28.84 17.37
C TYR A 298 -1.45 -29.70 18.57
N HIS A 299 -2.65 -29.48 19.11
CA HIS A 299 -3.19 -30.28 20.21
C HIS A 299 -3.25 -31.76 19.85
N GLU A 300 -3.82 -32.11 18.69
CA GLU A 300 -3.90 -33.50 18.19
C GLU A 300 -2.52 -34.13 17.93
N VAL A 301 -1.50 -33.33 17.58
CA VAL A 301 -0.13 -33.84 17.41
C VAL A 301 0.57 -34.02 18.77
N ALA A 302 0.30 -33.15 19.73
CA ALA A 302 0.86 -33.22 21.08
C ALA A 302 0.21 -34.32 21.94
N THR A 303 -1.03 -34.73 21.68
CA THR A 303 -1.65 -35.91 22.33
C THR A 303 -1.09 -37.24 21.82
N ILE A 304 -0.48 -37.27 20.63
CA ILE A 304 0.18 -38.46 20.07
C ILE A 304 1.65 -38.58 20.51
N SER A 305 2.26 -37.50 21.01
CA SER A 305 3.70 -37.49 21.37
C SER A 305 3.98 -36.89 22.74
N ASP A 306 4.32 -37.75 23.70
CA ASP A 306 4.76 -37.37 25.05
C ASP A 306 6.01 -36.46 25.09
N THR A 307 6.72 -36.34 23.96
CA THR A 307 7.93 -35.51 23.84
C THR A 307 7.66 -34.05 23.51
N LEU A 308 6.41 -33.69 23.13
CA LEU A 308 6.04 -32.33 22.74
C LEU A 308 5.46 -31.54 23.92
N PRO A 309 5.73 -30.23 24.03
CA PRO A 309 5.12 -29.39 25.06
C PRO A 309 3.59 -29.36 24.97
N LYS A 310 2.90 -29.36 26.11
CA LYS A 310 1.43 -29.24 26.16
C LYS A 310 0.99 -27.87 25.63
N LEU A 311 -0.18 -27.84 24.98
CA LEU A 311 -0.70 -26.61 24.35
C LEU A 311 -0.82 -25.43 25.34
N HIS A 312 -1.22 -25.66 26.59
CA HIS A 312 -1.33 -24.57 27.57
C HIS A 312 0.02 -23.85 27.78
N SER A 313 1.12 -24.59 27.93
CA SER A 313 2.45 -24.01 28.12
C SER A 313 2.91 -23.21 26.90
N ILE A 314 2.50 -23.63 25.69
CA ILE A 314 2.73 -22.88 24.45
C ILE A 314 1.88 -21.60 24.39
N ILE A 315 0.67 -21.60 24.96
CA ILE A 315 -0.18 -20.41 25.11
C ILE A 315 0.45 -19.45 26.13
N ASP A 316 0.89 -19.94 27.30
CA ASP A 316 1.55 -19.12 28.33
C ASP A 316 2.80 -18.40 27.77
N VAL A 317 3.63 -19.13 27.00
CA VAL A 317 4.80 -18.55 26.30
C VAL A 317 4.37 -17.55 25.23
N ARG A 318 3.29 -17.82 24.49
CA ARG A 318 2.75 -16.91 23.47
C ARG A 318 2.26 -15.62 24.08
N ASP A 319 1.54 -15.67 25.19
CA ASP A 319 0.96 -14.49 25.83
C ASP A 319 2.03 -13.66 26.55
N ASN A 320 3.03 -14.31 27.16
CA ASN A 320 4.24 -13.63 27.62
C ASN A 320 4.95 -12.92 26.46
N MET A 321 5.18 -13.59 25.32
CA MET A 321 5.74 -12.95 24.13
C MET A 321 4.89 -11.77 23.64
N ASN A 322 3.56 -11.89 23.63
CA ASN A 322 2.65 -10.82 23.21
C ASN A 322 2.75 -9.59 24.12
N ASN A 323 2.79 -9.79 25.44
CA ASN A 323 2.89 -8.71 26.42
C ASN A 323 4.22 -7.92 26.32
N ASN A 324 5.28 -8.56 25.81
CA ASN A 324 6.56 -7.92 25.53
C ASN A 324 6.60 -7.17 24.18
N LEU A 325 5.55 -7.24 23.35
CA LEU A 325 5.46 -6.54 22.07
C LEU A 325 4.72 -5.20 22.22
N VAL A 326 5.47 -4.10 22.15
CA VAL A 326 4.90 -2.75 22.09
C VAL A 326 4.32 -2.50 20.69
N ILE A 327 3.03 -2.82 20.51
CA ILE A 327 2.26 -2.59 19.28
C ILE A 327 1.16 -1.56 19.57
N CYS A 328 1.10 -0.52 18.75
CA CYS A 328 0.17 0.60 18.89
C CYS A 328 -0.93 0.56 17.82
N ARG A 329 -2.05 1.25 18.09
CA ARG A 329 -3.14 1.44 17.11
C ARG A 329 -2.82 2.57 16.16
N THR A 330 -3.04 2.36 14.88
CA THR A 330 -3.01 3.45 13.89
C THR A 330 -4.11 4.47 14.19
N PRO A 331 -3.86 5.79 14.05
CA PRO A 331 -4.90 6.80 14.22
C PRO A 331 -6.05 6.67 13.20
N GLY A 332 -7.20 7.26 13.54
CA GLY A 332 -8.41 7.25 12.71
C GLY A 332 -9.29 6.02 12.91
N ASN A 333 -10.39 5.96 12.16
CA ASN A 333 -11.45 4.95 12.33
C ASN A 333 -11.19 3.63 11.56
N THR A 334 -10.05 3.52 10.87
CA THR A 334 -9.71 2.36 10.05
C THR A 334 -8.91 1.34 10.86
N PRO A 335 -9.31 0.05 10.89
CA PRO A 335 -8.56 -0.97 11.62
C PRO A 335 -7.12 -1.11 11.13
N GLY A 336 -6.17 -0.85 12.04
CA GLY A 336 -4.75 -0.97 11.78
C GLY A 336 -3.92 -1.00 13.06
N ALA A 337 -2.67 -1.42 12.89
CA ALA A 337 -1.68 -1.52 13.96
C ALA A 337 -0.29 -1.15 13.43
N TYR A 338 0.58 -0.62 14.30
CA TYR A 338 1.96 -0.26 13.98
C TYR A 338 2.93 -0.47 15.14
N VAL A 339 4.22 -0.51 14.82
CA VAL A 339 5.35 -0.40 15.75
C VAL A 339 6.24 0.79 15.35
N SER A 340 6.97 1.35 16.32
CA SER A 340 7.93 2.44 16.07
C SER A 340 9.15 1.94 15.27
N LEU A 341 9.46 2.64 14.18
CA LEU A 341 10.65 2.39 13.35
C LEU A 341 11.94 2.57 14.17
N ARG A 342 12.02 3.62 14.99
CA ARG A 342 13.17 3.88 15.87
C ARG A 342 13.43 2.74 16.85
N THR A 343 12.37 2.19 17.44
CA THR A 343 12.46 1.05 18.36
C THR A 343 12.92 -0.21 17.66
N GLU A 344 12.40 -0.50 16.46
CA GLU A 344 12.82 -1.69 15.70
C GLU A 344 14.25 -1.57 15.16
N LEU A 345 14.67 -0.37 14.69
CA LEU A 345 16.06 -0.11 14.31
C LEU A 345 17.02 -0.34 15.48
N ARG A 346 16.70 0.20 16.67
CA ARG A 346 17.49 0.00 17.89
C ARG A 346 17.69 -1.50 18.18
N LYS A 347 16.62 -2.30 18.19
CA LYS A 347 16.67 -3.76 18.42
C LYS A 347 17.53 -4.52 17.41
N ILE A 348 17.65 -4.02 16.18
CA ILE A 348 18.51 -4.61 15.14
C ILE A 348 19.97 -4.20 15.36
N MET A 349 20.21 -2.93 15.70
CA MET A 349 21.55 -2.40 15.97
C MET A 349 22.18 -3.01 17.22
N GLU A 350 21.41 -3.17 18.31
CA GLU A 350 21.84 -3.87 19.54
C GLU A 350 22.28 -5.32 19.30
N LYS A 351 21.84 -5.94 18.20
CA LYS A 351 22.20 -7.31 17.80
C LYS A 351 23.36 -7.36 16.80
N ARG A 352 23.83 -6.23 16.26
CA ARG A 352 24.96 -6.18 15.32
C ARG A 352 26.26 -5.95 16.08
N LEU A 353 27.20 -6.88 15.90
CA LEU A 353 28.57 -6.77 16.45
C LEU A 353 29.36 -5.59 15.84
N ASN A 354 29.16 -5.33 14.55
CA ASN A 354 29.72 -4.18 13.84
C ASN A 354 28.59 -3.32 13.27
N ILE A 355 28.59 -2.04 13.63
CA ILE A 355 27.65 -1.03 13.14
C ILE A 355 28.44 -0.08 12.21
N PRO A 356 28.09 0.05 10.92
CA PRO A 356 28.75 1.00 10.03
C PRO A 356 28.33 2.44 10.37
N GLU A 357 29.20 3.40 10.08
CA GLU A 357 28.97 4.83 10.31
C GLU A 357 27.69 5.35 9.61
N ILE A 358 27.40 4.83 8.41
CA ILE A 358 26.19 5.12 7.65
C ILE A 358 25.42 3.83 7.40
N ILE A 359 24.15 3.78 7.82
CA ILE A 359 23.24 2.66 7.58
C ILE A 359 22.28 3.03 6.45
N LYS A 360 22.29 2.24 5.37
CA LYS A 360 21.35 2.37 4.26
C LYS A 360 20.06 1.57 4.57
N ILE A 361 18.94 2.26 4.69
CA ILE A 361 17.62 1.67 4.99
C ILE A 361 16.77 1.69 3.72
N LYS A 362 16.16 0.55 3.38
CA LYS A 362 15.12 0.45 2.36
C LYS A 362 13.76 0.37 3.02
N ILE A 363 12.88 1.32 2.69
CA ILE A 363 11.46 1.32 3.11
C ILE A 363 10.62 0.78 1.96
N SER A 364 9.67 -0.12 2.28
CA SER A 364 8.73 -0.70 1.31
C SER A 364 7.30 -0.49 1.81
N GLY A 365 6.40 -0.08 0.92
CA GLY A 365 4.97 -0.02 1.17
C GLY A 365 4.22 -0.63 -0.01
N ASP A 366 3.33 -1.60 0.24
CA ASP A 366 2.57 -2.27 -0.82
C ASP A 366 1.13 -2.60 -0.38
N GLY A 367 0.21 -2.57 -1.35
CA GLY A 367 -1.21 -2.83 -1.19
C GLY A 367 -1.57 -4.25 -1.63
N THR A 368 -2.13 -5.06 -0.75
CA THR A 368 -2.47 -6.46 -1.03
C THR A 368 -3.93 -6.81 -0.76
N LYS A 369 -4.55 -7.49 -1.72
CA LYS A 369 -5.91 -8.02 -1.59
C LYS A 369 -5.91 -9.31 -0.76
N VAL A 370 -6.19 -9.17 0.52
CA VAL A 370 -6.19 -10.27 1.51
C VAL A 370 -7.44 -11.14 1.40
N SER A 371 -8.62 -10.54 1.19
CA SER A 371 -9.90 -11.25 1.01
C SER A 371 -10.72 -10.66 -0.13
N ARG A 372 -11.93 -11.18 -0.40
CA ARG A 372 -12.86 -10.57 -1.38
C ARG A 372 -13.22 -9.12 -1.05
N ILE A 373 -13.26 -8.79 0.25
CA ILE A 373 -13.77 -7.53 0.82
C ILE A 373 -12.73 -6.79 1.70
N SER A 374 -11.48 -7.25 1.74
CA SER A 374 -10.42 -6.68 2.57
C SER A 374 -9.14 -6.53 1.78
N ASN A 375 -8.72 -5.28 1.61
CA ASN A 375 -7.39 -4.91 1.14
C ASN A 375 -6.61 -4.41 2.37
N TYR A 376 -5.33 -4.78 2.46
CA TYR A 376 -4.40 -4.26 3.46
C TYR A 376 -3.32 -3.47 2.75
N VAL A 377 -2.87 -2.37 3.36
CA VAL A 377 -1.59 -1.74 3.04
C VAL A 377 -0.61 -2.12 4.13
N VAL A 378 0.56 -2.59 3.72
CA VAL A 378 1.63 -3.07 4.61
C VAL A 378 2.85 -2.21 4.39
N ILE A 379 3.41 -1.67 5.47
CA ILE A 379 4.68 -0.95 5.44
C ILE A 379 5.73 -1.79 6.19
N SER A 380 6.90 -1.96 5.58
CA SER A 380 8.04 -2.67 6.14
C SER A 380 9.35 -1.95 5.82
N PHE A 381 10.43 -2.31 6.51
CA PHE A 381 11.77 -1.87 6.16
C PHE A 381 12.77 -3.02 6.19
N SER A 382 13.94 -2.79 5.58
CA SER A 382 15.08 -3.69 5.59
C SER A 382 16.38 -2.89 5.55
N LEU A 383 17.46 -3.45 6.07
CA LEU A 383 18.80 -2.89 5.87
C LEU A 383 19.34 -3.31 4.51
N ILE A 384 20.10 -2.42 3.85
CA ILE A 384 20.84 -2.73 2.63
C ILE A 384 22.27 -3.06 3.04
N ASP A 385 22.64 -4.32 2.93
CA ASP A 385 24.01 -4.81 3.14
C ASP A 385 24.66 -5.11 1.78
N GLU A 386 25.94 -4.77 1.62
CA GLU A 386 26.56 -4.66 0.28
C GLU A 386 26.72 -5.99 -0.47
N SER A 387 26.60 -7.12 0.24
CA SER A 387 26.83 -8.48 -0.26
C SER A 387 25.61 -9.41 -0.25
N ALA A 388 24.47 -8.97 0.28
CA ALA A 388 23.35 -9.88 0.61
C ALA A 388 22.13 -9.76 -0.32
N LYS A 389 21.65 -10.91 -0.80
CA LYS A 389 20.36 -11.02 -1.50
C LYS A 389 19.21 -10.88 -0.50
N GLN A 390 18.58 -9.70 -0.46
CA GLN A 390 17.46 -9.41 0.46
C GLN A 390 16.42 -10.53 0.48
N SER A 391 16.15 -11.09 1.66
CA SER A 391 15.13 -12.11 1.87
C SER A 391 13.90 -11.56 2.59
N SER A 392 12.74 -12.20 2.39
CA SER A 392 11.51 -11.83 3.09
C SER A 392 11.58 -12.05 4.61
N ASN A 393 12.64 -12.68 5.13
CA ASN A 393 12.83 -12.79 6.58
C ASN A 393 13.50 -11.53 7.16
N GLU A 394 14.34 -10.83 6.38
CA GLU A 394 15.00 -9.58 6.77
C GLU A 394 14.08 -8.35 6.68
N GLN A 395 12.89 -8.50 6.08
CA GLN A 395 11.86 -7.46 6.05
C GLN A 395 11.16 -7.38 7.41
N VAL A 396 11.35 -6.28 8.12
CA VAL A 396 10.70 -5.99 9.40
C VAL A 396 9.43 -5.20 9.15
N VAL A 397 8.28 -5.76 9.49
CA VAL A 397 6.98 -5.10 9.26
C VAL A 397 6.77 -4.00 10.30
N LEU A 398 6.51 -2.78 9.84
CA LEU A 398 6.23 -1.62 10.70
C LEU A 398 4.73 -1.50 10.98
N ALA A 399 3.89 -1.63 9.96
CA ALA A 399 2.47 -1.35 10.10
C ALA A 399 1.60 -2.10 9.09
N ILE A 400 0.36 -2.38 9.49
CA ILE A 400 -0.68 -3.03 8.68
C ILE A 400 -1.98 -2.25 8.87
N VAL A 401 -2.59 -1.76 7.79
CA VAL A 401 -3.86 -1.01 7.82
C VAL A 401 -4.84 -1.59 6.80
N LYS A 402 -6.09 -1.83 7.21
CA LYS A 402 -7.16 -2.33 6.34
C LYS A 402 -7.81 -1.19 5.53
N THR A 403 -7.20 -0.82 4.39
CA THR A 403 -7.65 0.30 3.56
C THR A 403 -7.57 -0.02 2.06
N SER A 404 -8.30 0.74 1.25
CA SER A 404 -8.28 0.74 -0.22
C SER A 404 -7.37 1.85 -0.78
N GLU A 405 -6.20 2.06 -0.19
CA GLU A 405 -5.14 2.96 -0.66
C GLU A 405 -5.55 4.44 -0.87
N GLN A 406 -6.58 4.91 -0.16
CA GLN A 406 -7.01 6.31 -0.23
C GLN A 406 -6.04 7.24 0.53
N TYR A 407 -5.64 8.34 -0.10
CA TYR A 407 -4.65 9.29 0.42
C TYR A 407 -4.94 9.71 1.86
N ASP A 408 -6.15 10.19 2.17
CA ASP A 408 -6.50 10.72 3.50
C ASP A 408 -6.46 9.62 4.59
N THR A 409 -6.81 8.39 4.23
CA THR A 409 -6.70 7.23 5.12
C THR A 409 -5.24 6.84 5.36
N LEU A 410 -4.41 6.89 4.31
CA LEU A 410 -2.98 6.61 4.44
C LEU A 410 -2.29 7.66 5.30
N ASP A 411 -2.56 8.95 5.05
CA ASP A 411 -2.07 10.08 5.84
C ASP A 411 -2.41 9.90 7.32
N THR A 412 -3.70 9.71 7.62
CA THR A 412 -4.19 9.57 8.99
C THR A 412 -3.60 8.34 9.68
N CYS A 413 -3.76 7.14 9.11
CA CYS A 413 -3.43 5.89 9.78
C CYS A 413 -1.92 5.65 9.91
N PHE A 414 -1.13 6.01 8.90
CA PHE A 414 0.31 5.85 8.94
C PHE A 414 1.05 7.09 9.46
N SER A 415 0.37 8.19 9.81
CA SER A 415 0.99 9.43 10.33
C SER A 415 2.07 9.22 11.40
N PRO A 416 2.00 8.28 12.37
CA PRO A 416 3.09 8.09 13.34
C PRO A 416 4.34 7.51 12.68
N VAL A 417 4.17 6.54 11.78
CA VAL A 417 5.24 5.87 11.03
C VAL A 417 5.83 6.81 9.98
N PHE A 418 4.98 7.54 9.25
CA PHE A 418 5.42 8.57 8.31
C PHE A 418 6.16 9.69 9.03
N ARG A 419 5.73 10.15 10.22
CA ARG A 419 6.50 11.13 10.99
C ARG A 419 7.88 10.60 11.35
N GLU A 420 8.01 9.39 11.87
CA GLU A 420 9.33 8.81 12.17
C GLU A 420 10.21 8.66 10.91
N ILE A 421 9.63 8.25 9.78
CA ILE A 421 10.33 8.16 8.49
C ILE A 421 10.74 9.57 8.01
N ASN A 422 9.88 10.57 8.12
CA ASN A 422 10.09 11.93 7.63
C ASN A 422 11.07 12.72 8.51
N GLU A 423 11.21 12.36 9.78
CA GLU A 423 12.29 12.81 10.68
C GLU A 423 13.65 12.16 10.34
N ILE A 424 13.65 11.11 9.51
CA ILE A 424 14.83 10.31 9.12
C ILE A 424 15.16 10.44 7.61
N THR A 425 14.24 10.95 6.76
CA THR A 425 14.34 10.95 5.27
C THR A 425 13.51 12.08 4.61
N SER A 426 13.84 12.51 3.36
CA SER A 426 13.04 13.46 2.52
C SER A 426 13.29 13.36 1.00
N ALA A 427 12.39 13.69 0.01
CA ALA A 427 10.90 13.70 -0.04
C ALA A 427 10.07 13.30 -1.36
N GLY A 428 8.96 12.46 -1.36
CA GLY A 428 8.21 12.03 -2.62
C GLY A 428 7.11 10.88 -2.69
N SER A 429 6.11 10.96 -3.63
CA SER A 429 5.12 9.93 -4.13
C SER A 429 4.32 10.39 -5.40
N SER A 430 3.56 9.54 -6.15
CA SER A 430 3.09 9.83 -7.55
C SER A 430 1.75 9.24 -8.09
N THR A 431 1.05 9.95 -9.00
CA THR A 431 0.47 9.45 -10.31
C THR A 431 -0.28 10.55 -11.11
N GLY A 432 -0.03 10.68 -12.42
CA GLY A 432 -0.70 11.68 -13.28
C GLY A 432 -0.26 11.66 -14.76
N GLU A 433 -0.66 12.67 -15.55
CA GLU A 433 -0.26 12.85 -16.97
C GLU A 433 1.26 12.81 -17.16
N PHE A 434 1.96 13.45 -16.23
CA PHE A 434 3.41 13.42 -16.03
C PHE A 434 3.77 12.24 -15.10
N ALA A 435 3.49 11.02 -15.56
CA ALA A 435 3.56 9.81 -14.73
C ALA A 435 4.95 9.42 -14.23
N CYS A 436 6.02 10.03 -14.75
CA CYS A 436 7.37 9.73 -14.28
C CYS A 436 7.59 10.32 -12.86
N PRO A 437 8.02 9.52 -11.87
CA PRO A 437 8.30 10.02 -10.53
C PRO A 437 9.63 10.81 -10.45
N TRP A 438 10.51 10.68 -11.46
CA TRP A 438 11.85 11.30 -11.48
C TRP A 438 11.93 12.61 -12.25
N CYS A 439 11.12 12.78 -13.31
CA CYS A 439 11.22 13.92 -14.22
C CYS A 439 9.84 14.45 -14.66
N LYS A 440 9.83 15.67 -15.21
CA LYS A 440 8.63 16.40 -15.68
C LYS A 440 8.25 16.07 -17.13
N ILE A 441 8.51 14.84 -17.60
CA ILE A 441 8.19 14.44 -18.98
C ILE A 441 6.67 14.23 -19.20
N PRO A 442 6.05 14.86 -20.21
CA PRO A 442 4.66 14.62 -20.58
C PRO A 442 4.49 13.25 -21.27
N LYS A 443 3.25 12.74 -21.34
CA LYS A 443 2.98 11.39 -21.87
C LYS A 443 3.46 11.17 -23.32
N HIS A 444 3.36 12.20 -24.17
CA HIS A 444 3.63 12.06 -25.60
C HIS A 444 5.14 12.05 -25.94
N GLU A 445 5.99 12.70 -25.12
CA GLU A 445 7.44 12.78 -25.35
C GLU A 445 8.22 11.53 -24.88
N ARG A 446 7.60 10.59 -24.16
CA ARG A 446 8.29 9.40 -23.62
C ARG A 446 8.96 8.51 -24.66
N CYS A 447 8.54 8.63 -25.92
CA CYS A 447 9.10 7.91 -27.06
C CYS A 447 10.31 8.59 -27.72
N ASP A 448 10.71 9.79 -27.25
CA ASP A 448 11.91 10.47 -27.76
C ASP A 448 13.17 9.72 -27.27
N THR A 449 13.91 9.11 -28.19
CA THR A 449 15.21 8.48 -27.94
C THR A 449 16.39 9.37 -28.38
N THR A 450 16.14 10.61 -28.80
CA THR A 450 17.20 11.54 -29.28
C THR A 450 17.96 12.24 -28.15
N LYS A 451 17.45 12.19 -26.91
CA LYS A 451 18.08 12.85 -25.77
C LYS A 451 19.29 12.07 -25.27
N VAL A 452 20.32 12.81 -24.86
CA VAL A 452 21.46 12.26 -24.11
C VAL A 452 21.01 11.63 -22.78
N TRP A 453 21.80 10.68 -22.27
CA TRP A 453 21.42 9.78 -21.18
C TRP A 453 21.03 10.49 -19.87
N ASP A 454 21.62 11.66 -19.61
CA ASP A 454 21.46 12.49 -18.42
C ASP A 454 20.40 13.60 -18.56
N TYR A 455 19.85 13.81 -19.76
CA TYR A 455 18.92 14.92 -20.06
C TYR A 455 17.76 15.04 -19.06
N TYR A 456 17.10 13.93 -18.73
CA TYR A 456 15.97 13.89 -17.79
C TYR A 456 16.38 13.99 -16.30
N HIS A 457 17.69 14.04 -16.02
CA HIS A 457 18.27 14.28 -14.70
C HIS A 457 18.86 15.70 -14.55
N SER A 458 18.79 16.55 -15.59
CA SER A 458 19.12 17.98 -15.50
C SER A 458 18.22 18.75 -14.53
N GLU A 459 18.72 19.85 -13.94
CA GLU A 459 18.01 20.64 -12.92
C GLU A 459 16.62 21.12 -13.37
N ASP A 460 16.48 21.54 -14.64
CA ASP A 460 15.23 22.07 -15.18
C ASP A 460 14.14 21.00 -15.38
N ILE A 461 14.54 19.74 -15.54
CA ILE A 461 13.67 18.64 -15.98
C ILE A 461 13.41 17.61 -14.88
N LYS A 462 14.40 17.36 -14.01
CA LYS A 462 14.24 16.48 -12.85
C LYS A 462 13.20 17.05 -11.88
N ARG A 463 12.58 16.18 -11.09
CA ARG A 463 11.72 16.57 -9.97
C ARG A 463 12.57 16.67 -8.69
N THR A 464 12.23 17.63 -7.84
CA THR A 464 12.70 17.72 -6.45
C THR A 464 11.50 17.70 -5.51
N ILE A 465 11.67 17.34 -4.22
CA ILE A 465 10.57 17.53 -3.27
C ILE A 465 10.10 18.97 -3.24
N LYS A 466 11.04 19.92 -3.19
CA LYS A 466 10.70 21.32 -2.96
C LYS A 466 9.68 21.78 -4.02
N GLU A 467 9.98 21.46 -5.27
CA GLU A 467 9.06 21.65 -6.39
C GLU A 467 7.73 20.87 -6.20
N ILE A 468 7.76 19.57 -5.91
CA ILE A 468 6.51 18.78 -5.71
C ILE A 468 5.65 19.35 -4.57
N THR A 469 6.27 19.82 -3.48
CA THR A 469 5.59 20.41 -2.33
C THR A 469 4.98 21.76 -2.68
N ASP A 470 5.71 22.60 -3.41
CA ASP A 470 5.21 23.91 -3.82
C ASP A 470 4.10 23.78 -4.89
N LEU A 471 4.26 22.88 -5.88
CA LEU A 471 3.22 22.54 -6.85
C LEU A 471 1.96 21.96 -6.19
N SER A 472 2.09 21.22 -5.07
CA SER A 472 0.92 20.66 -4.37
C SER A 472 -0.01 21.73 -3.79
N LYS A 473 0.53 22.91 -3.46
CA LYS A 473 -0.19 24.07 -2.91
C LYS A 473 -0.99 24.84 -3.98
N LEU A 474 -0.69 24.64 -5.27
CA LEU A 474 -1.36 25.35 -6.35
C LEU A 474 -2.82 24.88 -6.51
N THR A 475 -3.71 25.83 -6.79
CA THR A 475 -5.12 25.60 -7.13
C THR A 475 -5.23 24.88 -8.48
N LYS A 476 -4.56 25.38 -9.51
CA LYS A 476 -4.41 24.68 -10.79
C LYS A 476 -3.31 23.63 -10.67
N LYS A 477 -3.69 22.34 -10.68
CA LYS A 477 -2.73 21.23 -10.60
C LYS A 477 -1.84 21.18 -11.84
N GLN A 478 -0.53 21.14 -11.62
CA GLN A 478 0.51 21.11 -12.66
C GLN A 478 1.38 19.87 -12.52
N PHE A 479 2.01 19.44 -13.61
CA PHE A 479 2.96 18.33 -13.66
C PHE A 479 2.49 17.04 -12.96
N GLY A 480 1.19 16.77 -13.00
CA GLY A 480 0.55 15.61 -12.35
C GLY A 480 0.54 15.63 -10.81
N VAL A 481 1.00 16.70 -10.16
CA VAL A 481 1.02 16.81 -8.70
C VAL A 481 -0.39 17.18 -8.20
N LYS A 482 -0.98 16.33 -7.36
CA LYS A 482 -2.33 16.54 -6.78
C LYS A 482 -2.29 16.92 -5.31
N HIS A 483 -1.56 16.15 -4.51
CA HIS A 483 -1.42 16.27 -3.06
C HIS A 483 0.05 16.42 -2.68
N LYS A 484 0.30 16.84 -1.42
CA LYS A 484 1.64 16.82 -0.83
C LYS A 484 2.12 15.37 -0.68
N PRO A 485 3.42 15.05 -0.83
CA PRO A 485 3.92 13.71 -0.50
C PRO A 485 3.76 13.37 0.99
N LEU A 486 3.24 12.18 1.28
CA LEU A 486 3.07 11.62 2.63
C LEU A 486 4.39 11.17 3.22
N ILE A 487 5.08 10.30 2.49
CA ILE A 487 6.46 9.93 2.78
C ILE A 487 7.35 10.97 2.16
N LEU A 488 8.30 11.37 2.97
CA LEU A 488 9.40 12.19 2.55
C LEU A 488 10.58 11.22 2.15
N ILE A 489 10.72 10.76 0.86
CA ILE A 489 11.99 10.32 0.17
C ILE A 489 12.23 10.97 -1.24
N GLU A 490 13.37 11.63 -1.53
CA GLU A 490 13.64 12.49 -2.72
C GLU A 490 13.63 11.64 -3.99
N PRO A 491 13.17 12.13 -5.16
CA PRO A 491 13.08 11.31 -6.38
C PRO A 491 14.39 10.62 -6.76
N SER A 492 15.55 11.26 -6.57
CA SER A 492 16.88 10.67 -6.80
C SER A 492 17.20 9.46 -5.91
N HIS A 493 16.44 9.22 -4.84
CA HIS A 493 16.56 8.08 -3.92
C HIS A 493 15.40 7.07 -4.09
N ILE A 494 14.42 7.33 -4.95
CA ILE A 494 13.35 6.38 -5.30
C ILE A 494 13.87 5.46 -6.40
N VAL A 495 14.43 4.30 -6.04
CA VAL A 495 15.01 3.36 -7.01
C VAL A 495 13.91 2.55 -7.72
N PRO A 496 14.00 2.30 -9.06
CA PRO A 496 13.06 1.45 -9.78
C PRO A 496 13.05 0.00 -9.27
N ASP A 497 11.85 -0.56 -9.09
CA ASP A 497 11.67 -1.98 -8.76
C ASP A 497 11.84 -2.88 -10.01
N GLU A 498 12.77 -3.83 -9.98
CA GLU A 498 13.10 -4.65 -11.15
C GLU A 498 12.01 -5.69 -11.46
N LEU A 499 11.25 -6.13 -10.46
CA LEU A 499 10.17 -7.10 -10.65
C LEU A 499 9.01 -6.46 -11.41
N HIS A 500 8.54 -5.29 -10.98
CA HIS A 500 7.48 -4.55 -11.66
C HIS A 500 7.95 -4.05 -13.02
N LEU A 501 9.21 -3.65 -13.17
CA LEU A 501 9.81 -3.36 -14.48
C LEU A 501 9.70 -4.56 -15.43
N LEU A 502 10.09 -5.75 -14.96
CA LEU A 502 9.94 -7.01 -15.73
C LEU A 502 8.48 -7.29 -16.08
N LEU A 503 7.59 -7.33 -15.09
CA LEU A 503 6.18 -7.69 -15.28
C LEU A 503 5.49 -6.74 -16.27
N ARG A 504 5.72 -5.43 -16.13
CA ARG A 504 5.02 -4.41 -16.93
C ARG A 504 5.55 -4.27 -18.35
N ILE A 505 6.83 -4.54 -18.59
CA ILE A 505 7.38 -4.61 -19.95
C ILE A 505 6.98 -5.95 -20.60
N PHE A 506 7.02 -7.05 -19.86
CA PHE A 506 6.53 -8.35 -20.33
C PHE A 506 5.05 -8.30 -20.72
N ASP A 507 4.17 -7.65 -19.94
CA ASP A 507 2.76 -7.46 -20.28
C ASP A 507 2.55 -6.73 -21.62
N VAL A 508 3.43 -5.77 -21.97
CA VAL A 508 3.42 -5.10 -23.28
C VAL A 508 3.84 -6.06 -24.37
N LEU A 509 4.98 -6.73 -24.21
CA LEU A 509 5.48 -7.68 -25.20
C LEU A 509 4.50 -8.84 -25.44
N LEU A 510 3.87 -9.36 -24.38
CA LEU A 510 2.88 -10.42 -24.45
C LEU A 510 1.59 -9.94 -25.13
N ARG A 511 1.08 -8.74 -24.80
CA ARG A 511 -0.07 -8.14 -25.50
C ARG A 511 0.22 -8.01 -27.00
N ASN A 512 1.40 -7.51 -27.36
CA ASN A 512 1.77 -7.33 -28.76
C ASN A 512 1.81 -8.67 -29.54
N LEU A 513 2.17 -9.78 -28.90
CA LEU A 513 2.09 -11.12 -29.52
C LEU A 513 0.65 -11.64 -29.63
N ILE A 514 -0.19 -11.38 -28.62
CA ILE A 514 -1.63 -11.72 -28.66
C ILE A 514 -2.31 -10.95 -29.80
N ASP A 515 -2.03 -9.65 -29.91
CA ASP A 515 -2.54 -8.79 -30.98
C ASP A 515 -2.07 -9.27 -32.37
N ASP A 516 -0.82 -9.71 -32.52
CA ASP A 516 -0.28 -10.22 -33.80
C ASP A 516 -0.92 -11.56 -34.22
N ALA A 517 -1.06 -12.50 -33.28
CA ALA A 517 -1.74 -13.78 -33.53
C ALA A 517 -3.23 -13.57 -33.86
N THR A 518 -3.91 -12.66 -33.15
CA THR A 518 -5.31 -12.30 -33.42
C THR A 518 -5.47 -11.64 -34.80
N ASP A 519 -4.57 -10.72 -35.16
CA ASP A 519 -4.58 -10.04 -36.46
C ASP A 519 -4.37 -11.03 -37.62
N LYS A 520 -3.55 -12.06 -37.40
CA LYS A 520 -3.33 -13.16 -38.33
C LYS A 520 -4.58 -14.04 -38.51
N ASP A 521 -5.22 -14.45 -37.41
CA ASP A 521 -6.49 -15.20 -37.45
C ASP A 521 -7.58 -14.41 -38.20
N VAL A 522 -7.71 -13.10 -37.96
CA VAL A 522 -8.64 -12.21 -38.67
C VAL A 522 -8.34 -12.13 -40.16
N LYS A 523 -7.07 -11.98 -40.55
CA LYS A 523 -6.64 -11.96 -41.97
C LYS A 523 -6.89 -13.29 -42.68
N GLU A 524 -6.61 -14.41 -42.01
CA GLU A 524 -6.90 -15.74 -42.56
C GLU A 524 -8.40 -15.93 -42.73
N GLN A 525 -9.21 -15.62 -41.72
CA GLN A 525 -10.68 -15.69 -41.79
C GLN A 525 -11.25 -14.85 -42.95
N ALA A 526 -10.75 -13.63 -43.13
CA ALA A 526 -11.15 -12.76 -44.24
C ALA A 526 -10.78 -13.33 -45.62
N ARG A 527 -9.64 -14.04 -45.74
CA ARG A 527 -9.16 -14.63 -46.99
C ARG A 527 -9.87 -15.93 -47.36
N THR A 528 -10.08 -16.84 -46.41
CA THR A 528 -10.58 -18.21 -46.68
C THR A 528 -12.01 -18.47 -46.26
N ARG A 529 -12.70 -17.51 -45.62
CA ARG A 529 -14.08 -17.64 -45.04
C ARG A 529 -14.26 -18.77 -44.01
N LYS A 530 -13.22 -19.55 -43.74
CA LYS A 530 -13.07 -20.54 -42.66
C LYS A 530 -11.72 -20.28 -42.01
N LEU A 531 -11.66 -20.36 -40.68
CA LEU A 531 -10.40 -20.41 -39.95
C LEU A 531 -9.76 -21.78 -40.23
N ALA A 532 -8.63 -21.81 -40.94
CA ALA A 532 -7.93 -23.05 -41.25
C ALA A 532 -7.03 -23.52 -40.09
N LYS A 533 -6.56 -22.56 -39.28
CA LYS A 533 -5.75 -22.75 -38.08
C LYS A 533 -6.18 -21.70 -37.05
N ASP A 534 -6.22 -22.07 -35.78
CA ASP A 534 -6.45 -21.14 -34.66
C ASP A 534 -5.08 -20.76 -34.08
N ASN A 535 -4.50 -19.65 -34.59
CA ASN A 535 -3.17 -19.20 -34.22
C ASN A 535 -3.14 -18.78 -32.73
N ILE A 536 -4.24 -18.26 -32.18
CA ILE A 536 -4.39 -17.97 -30.75
C ILE A 536 -4.35 -19.24 -29.88
N THR A 537 -5.01 -20.33 -30.27
CA THR A 537 -4.92 -21.61 -29.54
C THR A 537 -3.51 -22.18 -29.62
N GLU A 538 -2.86 -22.15 -30.79
CA GLU A 538 -1.47 -22.60 -30.92
C GLU A 538 -0.50 -21.74 -30.07
N PHE A 539 -0.71 -20.43 -30.03
CA PHE A 539 0.05 -19.51 -29.17
C PHE A 539 -0.06 -19.88 -27.68
N VAL A 540 -1.28 -20.13 -27.21
CA VAL A 540 -1.55 -20.60 -25.83
C VAL A 540 -0.85 -21.93 -25.56
N GLU A 541 -0.80 -22.85 -26.53
CA GLU A 541 -0.07 -24.12 -26.40
C GLU A 541 1.45 -23.92 -26.33
N LYS A 542 2.06 -23.02 -27.11
CA LYS A 542 3.51 -22.74 -26.97
C LYS A 542 3.84 -22.09 -25.63
N ILE A 543 3.00 -21.17 -25.12
CA ILE A 543 3.19 -20.63 -23.76
C ILE A 543 3.10 -21.75 -22.73
N ARG A 544 2.10 -22.64 -22.80
CA ARG A 544 1.99 -23.81 -21.92
C ARG A 544 3.21 -24.73 -21.99
N SER A 545 3.77 -24.93 -23.19
CA SER A 545 5.00 -25.71 -23.40
C SER A 545 6.25 -25.13 -22.70
N CYS A 546 6.21 -23.87 -22.23
CA CYS A 546 7.24 -23.28 -21.38
C CYS A 546 7.13 -23.71 -19.90
N GLY A 547 6.22 -24.64 -19.58
CA GLY A 547 6.04 -25.20 -18.24
C GLY A 547 5.24 -24.28 -17.30
N VAL A 548 4.32 -23.49 -17.85
CA VAL A 548 3.41 -22.60 -17.11
C VAL A 548 1.95 -22.91 -17.45
N THR A 549 1.03 -22.57 -16.55
CA THR A 549 -0.42 -22.64 -16.82
C THR A 549 -0.87 -21.30 -17.39
N PHE A 550 -1.51 -21.30 -18.55
CA PHE A 550 -1.91 -20.09 -19.27
C PHE A 550 -3.20 -20.31 -20.06
N ALA A 551 -3.98 -19.25 -20.24
CA ALA A 551 -5.23 -19.18 -21.00
C ALA A 551 -5.55 -17.71 -21.33
N ILE A 552 -6.29 -17.50 -22.41
CA ILE A 552 -6.82 -16.23 -22.89
C ILE A 552 -8.35 -16.35 -22.92
N TRP A 553 -9.09 -15.28 -22.60
CA TRP A 553 -10.55 -15.21 -22.65
C TRP A 553 -11.03 -13.79 -22.93
N SER A 554 -12.28 -13.64 -23.38
CA SER A 554 -12.92 -12.32 -23.49
C SER A 554 -13.52 -11.91 -22.15
N SER A 555 -13.26 -10.67 -21.73
CA SER A 555 -13.84 -10.06 -20.55
C SER A 555 -15.33 -9.72 -20.79
N LYS A 556 -16.08 -9.41 -19.72
CA LYS A 556 -17.48 -8.95 -19.84
C LYS A 556 -17.63 -7.62 -20.58
N ALA A 557 -16.54 -6.86 -20.76
CA ALA A 557 -16.51 -5.61 -21.53
C ALA A 557 -16.11 -5.82 -23.01
N GLY A 558 -15.81 -7.05 -23.43
CA GLY A 558 -15.34 -7.38 -24.78
C GLY A 558 -13.82 -7.35 -24.96
N ASP A 559 -13.07 -6.83 -23.98
CA ASP A 559 -11.61 -6.84 -24.00
C ASP A 559 -11.01 -8.25 -23.92
N THR A 560 -9.82 -8.46 -24.49
CA THR A 560 -9.09 -9.73 -24.38
C THR A 560 -8.23 -9.74 -23.11
N ASP A 561 -8.57 -10.62 -22.17
CA ASP A 561 -7.88 -10.87 -20.91
C ASP A 561 -7.09 -12.18 -20.96
N TRP A 562 -6.09 -12.32 -20.08
CA TRP A 562 -5.28 -13.54 -19.98
C TRP A 562 -4.82 -13.86 -18.56
N THR A 563 -4.27 -15.06 -18.40
CA THR A 563 -3.76 -15.56 -17.11
C THR A 563 -2.60 -14.70 -16.62
N SER A 564 -2.78 -14.01 -15.50
CA SER A 564 -1.71 -13.31 -14.80
C SER A 564 -0.62 -14.30 -14.35
N LEU A 565 0.64 -14.01 -14.69
CA LEU A 565 1.78 -14.85 -14.41
C LEU A 565 2.61 -14.28 -13.26
N THR A 566 3.05 -15.15 -12.33
CA THR A 566 4.01 -14.75 -11.29
C THR A 566 5.38 -14.43 -11.89
N GLY A 567 6.21 -13.62 -11.23
CA GLY A 567 7.55 -13.26 -11.74
C GLY A 567 8.42 -14.46 -12.15
N ASN A 568 8.33 -15.58 -11.42
CA ASN A 568 9.03 -16.83 -11.79
C ASN A 568 8.44 -17.53 -13.03
N ALA A 569 7.15 -17.38 -13.31
CA ALA A 569 6.53 -17.85 -14.55
C ALA A 569 6.89 -16.92 -15.72
N VAL A 570 6.87 -15.60 -15.51
CA VAL A 570 7.30 -14.60 -16.51
C VAL A 570 8.75 -14.84 -16.96
N LYS A 571 9.70 -15.01 -16.03
CA LYS A 571 11.11 -15.33 -16.37
C LYS A 571 11.25 -16.62 -17.19
N LYS A 572 10.39 -17.62 -16.97
CA LYS A 572 10.38 -18.85 -17.78
C LYS A 572 9.84 -18.63 -19.18
N VAL A 573 8.74 -17.88 -19.32
CA VAL A 573 8.16 -17.58 -20.64
C VAL A 573 9.12 -16.70 -21.44
N LEU A 574 9.64 -15.63 -20.84
CA LEU A 574 10.61 -14.71 -21.46
C LEU A 574 11.83 -15.43 -22.05
N ARG A 575 12.38 -16.42 -21.32
CA ARG A 575 13.56 -17.19 -21.78
C ARG A 575 13.25 -18.32 -22.78
N ASN A 576 12.07 -18.93 -22.75
CA ASN A 576 11.78 -20.17 -23.51
C ASN A 576 10.72 -20.01 -24.62
N LEU A 577 9.99 -18.90 -24.66
CA LEU A 577 8.99 -18.62 -25.70
C LEU A 577 9.61 -18.19 -27.04
N PRO A 578 10.71 -17.38 -27.10
CA PRO A 578 11.21 -16.85 -28.38
C PRO A 578 11.54 -17.92 -29.41
N ASP A 579 12.18 -19.02 -28.99
CA ASP A 579 12.53 -20.15 -29.88
C ASP A 579 11.31 -20.99 -30.33
N LYS A 580 10.10 -20.61 -29.90
CA LYS A 580 8.84 -21.31 -30.16
C LYS A 580 7.80 -20.46 -30.89
N LEU A 581 8.13 -19.20 -31.24
CA LEU A 581 7.22 -18.28 -31.94
C LEU A 581 7.03 -18.61 -33.43
N PHE A 582 7.82 -19.55 -33.97
CA PHE A 582 7.76 -19.97 -35.36
C PHE A 582 6.33 -20.41 -35.76
N PHE A 583 5.90 -19.97 -36.95
CA PHE A 583 4.55 -20.09 -37.52
C PHE A 583 3.38 -19.42 -36.76
N ILE A 584 3.58 -18.80 -35.59
CA ILE A 584 2.47 -18.16 -34.86
C ILE A 584 2.38 -16.68 -35.19
N ILE A 585 3.49 -15.96 -35.07
CA ILE A 585 3.59 -14.58 -35.51
C ILE A 585 3.66 -14.49 -37.05
N HIS A 586 3.51 -13.28 -37.58
CA HIS A 586 3.69 -13.01 -39.00
C HIS A 586 5.18 -13.08 -39.39
N ASN A 587 5.49 -13.75 -40.52
CA ASN A 587 6.86 -14.09 -40.92
C ASN A 587 7.77 -12.87 -41.16
N ASP A 588 7.25 -11.77 -41.72
CA ASP A 588 7.99 -10.54 -42.06
C ASP A 588 8.47 -9.72 -40.84
N THR A 589 8.08 -10.12 -39.63
CA THR A 589 8.59 -9.56 -38.36
C THR A 589 9.09 -10.64 -37.40
N HIS A 590 9.22 -11.90 -37.85
CA HIS A 590 9.53 -13.02 -36.96
C HIS A 590 10.89 -12.84 -36.27
N GLU A 591 11.94 -12.64 -37.05
CA GLU A 591 13.32 -12.49 -36.53
C GLU A 591 13.46 -11.26 -35.63
N ASP A 592 12.90 -10.12 -36.04
CA ASP A 592 12.88 -8.91 -35.22
C ASP A 592 12.18 -9.11 -33.88
N THR A 593 11.05 -9.80 -33.86
CA THR A 593 10.26 -10.05 -32.64
C THR A 593 10.98 -11.04 -31.71
N VAL A 594 11.55 -12.12 -32.26
CA VAL A 594 12.34 -13.11 -31.50
C VAL A 594 13.56 -12.44 -30.87
N GLN A 595 14.29 -11.62 -31.63
CA GLN A 595 15.47 -10.92 -31.14
C GLN A 595 15.09 -9.88 -30.08
N LEU A 596 14.01 -9.10 -30.27
CA LEU A 596 13.51 -8.13 -29.29
C LEU A 596 13.22 -8.77 -27.91
N TRP A 597 12.68 -9.98 -27.89
CA TRP A 597 12.45 -10.72 -26.65
C TRP A 597 13.76 -11.24 -26.02
N LYS A 598 14.70 -11.74 -26.82
CA LYS A 598 16.02 -12.20 -26.35
C LYS A 598 16.84 -11.04 -25.78
N ASP A 599 16.86 -9.91 -26.47
CA ASP A 599 17.49 -8.66 -26.03
C ASP A 599 16.90 -8.17 -24.70
N PHE A 600 15.57 -8.17 -24.56
CA PHE A 600 14.94 -7.80 -23.28
C PHE A 600 15.33 -8.75 -22.15
N SER A 601 15.37 -10.07 -22.41
CA SER A 601 15.82 -11.04 -21.41
C SER A 601 17.27 -10.81 -20.99
N ALA A 602 18.15 -10.48 -21.95
CA ALA A 602 19.57 -10.20 -21.69
C ALA A 602 19.75 -8.91 -20.88
N ILE A 603 19.06 -7.83 -21.25
CA ILE A 603 19.05 -6.56 -20.51
C ILE A 603 18.55 -6.78 -19.08
N TYR A 604 17.43 -7.50 -18.91
CA TYR A 604 16.87 -7.78 -17.59
C TYR A 604 17.82 -8.59 -16.70
N ASP A 605 18.43 -9.66 -17.23
CA ASP A 605 19.40 -10.46 -16.47
C ASP A 605 20.68 -9.66 -16.16
N PHE A 606 21.11 -8.76 -17.06
CA PHE A 606 22.25 -7.86 -16.86
C PHE A 606 22.02 -6.83 -15.73
N ILE A 607 20.91 -6.08 -15.74
CA ILE A 607 20.61 -5.06 -14.70
C ILE A 607 20.35 -5.69 -13.31
N CYS A 608 20.07 -7.00 -13.28
CA CYS A 608 19.93 -7.81 -12.06
C CYS A 608 21.23 -8.55 -11.65
N SER A 609 22.35 -8.25 -12.31
CA SER A 609 23.66 -8.86 -12.06
C SER A 609 24.68 -7.84 -11.57
N ASP A 610 25.67 -8.30 -10.81
CA ASP A 610 26.74 -7.44 -10.29
C ASP A 610 27.68 -6.94 -11.41
N LEU A 611 27.60 -7.55 -12.60
CA LEU A 611 28.32 -7.11 -13.81
C LEU A 611 27.93 -5.70 -14.24
N CYS A 612 26.69 -5.26 -13.99
CA CYS A 612 26.25 -3.92 -14.39
C CYS A 612 26.94 -2.80 -13.60
N GLU A 613 27.46 -3.09 -12.41
CA GLU A 613 28.19 -2.13 -11.55
C GLU A 613 29.58 -1.77 -12.13
N THR A 614 30.06 -2.51 -13.13
CA THR A 614 31.32 -2.25 -13.84
C THR A 614 31.15 -1.40 -15.10
N LYS A 615 29.93 -0.98 -15.44
CA LYS A 615 29.61 -0.24 -16.66
C LYS A 615 29.19 1.20 -16.35
N ASP A 616 29.63 2.10 -17.23
CA ASP A 616 29.19 3.49 -17.23
C ASP A 616 27.73 3.63 -17.70
N ALA A 617 27.09 4.73 -17.31
CA ALA A 617 25.69 4.98 -17.64
C ALA A 617 25.44 5.05 -19.16
N HIS A 618 26.41 5.52 -19.96
CA HIS A 618 26.24 5.65 -21.40
C HIS A 618 26.25 4.30 -22.11
N SER A 619 27.09 3.35 -21.68
CA SER A 619 27.07 1.96 -22.17
C SER A 619 25.75 1.26 -21.85
N ILE A 620 25.20 1.45 -20.65
CA ILE A 620 23.91 0.85 -20.25
C ILE A 620 22.76 1.49 -21.03
N TYR A 621 22.73 2.83 -21.10
CA TYR A 621 21.77 3.60 -21.90
C TYR A 621 21.77 3.14 -23.36
N THR A 622 22.95 2.97 -23.97
CA THR A 622 23.08 2.58 -25.39
C THR A 622 22.47 1.21 -25.66
N GLN A 623 22.66 0.24 -24.76
CA GLN A 623 22.04 -1.08 -24.87
C GLN A 623 20.51 -1.00 -24.73
N CYS A 624 20.00 -0.24 -23.75
CA CYS A 624 18.56 0.00 -23.61
C CYS A 624 17.98 0.74 -24.83
N LYS A 625 18.72 1.69 -25.40
CA LYS A 625 18.31 2.48 -26.57
C LYS A 625 18.15 1.61 -27.81
N GLN A 626 19.12 0.76 -28.11
CA GLN A 626 19.05 -0.19 -29.22
C GLN A 626 17.78 -1.06 -29.14
N TRP A 627 17.42 -1.50 -27.94
CA TRP A 627 16.20 -2.27 -27.70
C TRP A 627 14.92 -1.44 -27.92
N VAL A 628 14.86 -0.20 -27.43
CA VAL A 628 13.70 0.70 -27.64
C VAL A 628 13.55 1.11 -29.11
N ASP A 629 14.65 1.40 -29.80
CA ASP A 629 14.62 1.74 -31.23
C ASP A 629 14.11 0.54 -32.06
N LYS A 630 14.53 -0.70 -31.72
CA LYS A 630 14.02 -1.94 -32.34
C LYS A 630 12.55 -2.22 -32.00
N PHE A 631 12.10 -1.88 -30.80
CA PHE A 631 10.67 -1.91 -30.46
C PHE A 631 9.88 -0.95 -31.36
N LEU A 632 10.39 0.27 -31.55
CA LEU A 632 9.72 1.30 -32.37
C LEU A 632 9.74 1.00 -33.87
N SER A 633 10.77 0.32 -34.41
CA SER A 633 10.82 -0.07 -35.83
C SER A 633 9.77 -1.10 -36.24
N LEU A 634 9.13 -1.76 -35.27
CA LEU A 634 7.96 -2.62 -35.52
C LEU A 634 6.63 -1.84 -35.54
N GLY A 635 6.63 -0.56 -35.15
CA GLY A 635 5.43 0.26 -34.94
C GLY A 635 4.54 0.43 -36.16
N ASP A 636 5.13 0.54 -37.35
CA ASP A 636 4.38 0.68 -38.62
C ASP A 636 4.00 -0.70 -39.21
N LYS A 637 4.68 -1.77 -38.78
CA LYS A 637 4.43 -3.14 -39.24
C LYS A 637 3.34 -3.84 -38.41
N ARG A 638 3.24 -3.55 -37.10
CA ARG A 638 2.46 -4.33 -36.11
C ARG A 638 1.80 -3.50 -35.02
N LYS A 639 0.62 -3.97 -34.58
CA LYS A 639 -0.11 -3.43 -33.43
C LYS A 639 0.73 -3.56 -32.15
N GLY A 640 0.53 -2.61 -31.22
CA GLY A 640 1.23 -2.61 -29.94
C GLY A 640 2.65 -2.00 -29.93
N TYR A 641 3.32 -1.83 -31.08
CA TYR A 641 4.70 -1.32 -31.14
C TYR A 641 4.85 0.19 -31.40
N ALA A 642 3.77 0.88 -31.76
CA ALA A 642 3.80 2.32 -32.05
C ALA A 642 4.23 3.20 -30.84
N LYS A 643 4.78 4.38 -31.13
CA LYS A 643 5.28 5.39 -30.16
C LYS A 643 4.39 5.62 -28.93
N LYS A 644 3.06 5.63 -29.10
CA LYS A 644 2.06 5.81 -28.03
C LYS A 644 2.06 4.70 -26.95
N ASN A 645 2.68 3.56 -27.24
CA ASN A 645 2.74 2.39 -26.37
C ASN A 645 4.02 2.33 -25.51
N ILE A 646 4.91 3.33 -25.63
CA ILE A 646 6.05 3.49 -24.72
C ILE A 646 5.52 3.82 -23.32
N THR A 647 5.53 2.82 -22.45
CA THR A 647 5.02 2.91 -21.07
C THR A 647 6.00 3.66 -20.16
N PRO A 648 5.57 4.15 -18.97
CA PRO A 648 6.50 4.68 -17.96
C PRO A 648 7.63 3.72 -17.61
N TYR A 649 7.38 2.40 -17.66
CA TYR A 649 8.39 1.37 -17.39
C TYR A 649 9.42 1.24 -18.51
N ILE A 650 9.01 1.36 -19.80
CA ILE A 650 9.96 1.39 -20.92
C ILE A 650 10.80 2.69 -20.88
N HIS A 651 10.18 3.83 -20.59
CA HIS A 651 10.90 5.10 -20.39
C HIS A 651 11.89 5.01 -19.22
N CYS A 652 11.49 4.39 -18.10
CA CYS A 652 12.35 4.11 -16.94
C CYS A 652 13.56 3.24 -17.31
N LEU A 653 13.33 2.13 -18.04
CA LEU A 653 14.41 1.26 -18.51
C LEU A 653 15.45 2.01 -19.36
N LEU A 654 15.01 2.94 -20.20
CA LEU A 654 15.88 3.72 -21.07
C LEU A 654 16.67 4.79 -20.33
N TYR A 655 16.00 5.66 -19.56
CA TYR A 655 16.60 6.90 -19.05
C TYR A 655 16.95 6.88 -17.56
N HIS A 656 16.30 6.05 -16.75
CA HIS A 656 16.48 6.09 -15.29
C HIS A 656 17.29 4.90 -14.78
N VAL A 657 17.09 3.69 -15.32
CA VAL A 657 17.88 2.51 -14.94
C VAL A 657 19.40 2.72 -15.09
N PRO A 658 19.93 3.36 -16.17
CA PRO A 658 21.37 3.67 -16.25
C PRO A 658 21.87 4.57 -15.12
N TYR A 659 21.12 5.62 -14.79
CA TYR A 659 21.42 6.53 -13.67
C TYR A 659 21.40 5.80 -12.33
N PHE A 660 20.39 4.97 -12.07
CA PHE A 660 20.26 4.25 -10.80
C PHE A 660 21.33 3.18 -10.61
N ILE A 661 21.74 2.48 -11.67
CA ILE A 661 22.82 1.48 -11.58
C ILE A 661 24.16 2.13 -11.22
N VAL A 662 24.51 3.25 -11.84
CA VAL A 662 25.78 3.95 -11.52
C VAL A 662 25.80 4.52 -10.11
N ASN A 663 24.66 5.02 -9.61
CA ASN A 663 24.60 5.65 -8.28
C ASN A 663 24.37 4.67 -7.12
N TYR A 664 23.73 3.52 -7.35
CA TYR A 664 23.30 2.59 -6.28
C TYR A 664 23.65 1.12 -6.53
N GLY A 665 24.23 0.78 -7.68
CA GLY A 665 24.51 -0.60 -8.10
C GLY A 665 23.28 -1.34 -8.64
N SER A 666 23.40 -2.66 -8.76
CA SER A 666 22.40 -3.55 -9.34
C SER A 666 21.04 -3.40 -8.67
N LEU A 667 19.99 -3.25 -9.49
CA LEU A 667 18.60 -3.13 -9.02
C LEU A 667 18.16 -4.32 -8.17
N ARG A 668 18.83 -5.48 -8.29
CA ARG A 668 18.61 -6.66 -7.45
C ARG A 668 18.73 -6.36 -5.95
N LYS A 669 19.54 -5.37 -5.55
CA LYS A 669 19.69 -4.89 -4.16
C LYS A 669 18.39 -4.26 -3.63
N PHE A 670 17.51 -3.78 -4.51
CA PHE A 670 16.29 -3.03 -4.20
C PHE A 670 14.98 -3.81 -4.43
N SER A 671 15.04 -5.09 -4.82
CA SER A 671 13.88 -5.90 -5.22
C SER A 671 12.70 -5.94 -4.26
N GLY A 672 11.49 -5.77 -4.79
CA GLY A 672 10.20 -5.88 -4.08
C GLY A 672 9.71 -7.31 -3.84
N GLN A 673 10.38 -8.34 -4.37
CA GLN A 673 10.04 -9.76 -4.10
C GLN A 673 9.95 -10.12 -2.60
N PRO A 674 10.79 -9.59 -1.69
CA PRO A 674 10.65 -9.79 -0.26
C PRO A 674 9.32 -9.23 0.28
N THR A 675 8.88 -8.08 -0.23
CA THR A 675 7.64 -7.38 0.16
C THR A 675 6.40 -8.12 -0.30
N GLU A 676 6.35 -8.56 -1.58
CA GLU A 676 5.26 -9.44 -2.07
C GLU A 676 5.10 -10.69 -1.19
N LYS A 677 6.21 -11.30 -0.80
CA LYS A 677 6.22 -12.51 0.02
C LYS A 677 5.82 -12.24 1.49
N VAL A 678 6.08 -11.06 2.02
CA VAL A 678 5.53 -10.61 3.31
C VAL A 678 4.01 -10.44 3.19
N ASN A 679 3.51 -9.90 2.08
CA ASN A 679 2.09 -9.74 1.82
C ASN A 679 1.35 -11.09 1.68
N ASP A 680 1.95 -12.07 1.01
CA ASP A 680 1.48 -13.45 1.00
C ASP A 680 1.46 -14.09 2.41
N ASP A 681 2.46 -13.82 3.24
CA ASP A 681 2.52 -14.36 4.61
C ASP A 681 1.45 -13.72 5.51
N ILE A 682 1.27 -12.40 5.44
CA ILE A 682 0.21 -11.66 6.15
C ILE A 682 -1.18 -12.16 5.70
N LYS A 683 -1.37 -12.44 4.42
CA LYS A 683 -2.59 -13.05 3.90
C LYS A 683 -2.81 -14.46 4.45
N ALA A 684 -1.77 -15.28 4.55
CA ALA A 684 -1.86 -16.60 5.18
C ALA A 684 -2.17 -16.51 6.69
N ILE A 685 -1.57 -15.54 7.40
CA ILE A 685 -1.84 -15.26 8.82
C ILE A 685 -3.30 -14.84 8.99
N HIS A 686 -3.79 -13.86 8.22
CA HIS A 686 -5.18 -13.39 8.24
C HIS A 686 -6.19 -14.54 8.20
N HIS A 687 -6.01 -15.49 7.28
CA HIS A 687 -6.94 -16.61 7.09
C HIS A 687 -6.83 -17.74 8.12
N LYS A 688 -5.68 -17.91 8.80
CA LYS A 688 -5.38 -19.11 9.62
C LYS A 688 -5.06 -18.83 11.09
N LYS A 689 -4.73 -17.59 11.45
CA LYS A 689 -4.13 -17.20 12.74
C LYS A 689 -4.77 -15.95 13.36
N THR A 690 -5.83 -15.41 12.77
CA THR A 690 -6.60 -14.27 13.33
C THR A 690 -8.03 -14.70 13.62
N ASN A 691 -8.66 -14.09 14.63
CA ASN A 691 -10.07 -14.34 14.95
C ASN A 691 -11.04 -13.52 14.06
N ARG A 692 -10.49 -12.75 13.10
CA ARG A 692 -11.17 -11.80 12.20
C ARG A 692 -11.86 -10.60 12.86
N TYR A 693 -11.88 -10.51 14.18
CA TYR A 693 -12.31 -9.31 14.90
C TYR A 693 -11.25 -8.22 14.74
N ASP A 694 -10.00 -8.52 15.14
CA ASP A 694 -8.88 -7.58 15.05
C ASP A 694 -7.73 -8.04 14.16
N CYS A 695 -8.11 -8.39 12.94
CA CYS A 695 -7.23 -9.04 11.98
C CYS A 695 -5.94 -8.26 11.62
N ALA A 696 -5.87 -6.94 11.81
CA ALA A 696 -4.65 -6.16 11.60
C ALA A 696 -3.69 -6.26 12.80
N MET A 697 -4.21 -6.14 14.03
CA MET A 697 -3.42 -6.30 15.25
C MET A 697 -2.92 -7.73 15.40
N ASP A 698 -3.80 -8.72 15.21
CA ASP A 698 -3.45 -10.14 15.24
C ASP A 698 -2.33 -10.45 14.22
N ALA A 699 -2.48 -9.95 12.98
CA ALA A 699 -1.50 -10.21 11.92
C ALA A 699 -0.13 -9.61 12.22
N LEU A 700 -0.07 -8.38 12.71
CA LEU A 700 1.18 -7.74 13.10
C LEU A 700 1.82 -8.44 14.31
N THR A 701 1.02 -8.84 15.30
CA THR A 701 1.49 -9.56 16.50
C THR A 701 2.11 -10.91 16.14
N VAL A 702 1.41 -11.73 15.33
CA VAL A 702 1.93 -13.01 14.83
C VAL A 702 3.21 -12.79 14.01
N ARG A 703 3.24 -11.78 13.13
CA ARG A 703 4.42 -11.46 12.33
C ARG A 703 5.60 -11.06 13.21
N LYS A 704 5.40 -10.25 14.25
CA LYS A 704 6.43 -9.83 15.20
C LYS A 704 6.99 -10.97 16.03
N ARG A 705 6.19 -11.96 16.45
CA ARG A 705 6.71 -13.20 17.07
C ARG A 705 7.60 -14.00 16.12
N ILE A 706 7.24 -14.09 14.83
CA ILE A 706 8.06 -14.76 13.79
C ILE A 706 9.38 -14.00 13.56
N GLU A 707 9.38 -12.68 13.61
CA GLU A 707 10.58 -11.83 13.51
C GLU A 707 11.49 -11.98 14.74
N ALA A 708 10.92 -12.01 15.95
CA ALA A 708 11.68 -12.16 17.20
C ALA A 708 12.44 -13.49 17.30
N ASN A 709 11.82 -14.60 16.88
CA ASN A 709 12.37 -15.96 16.97
C ASN A 709 13.00 -16.45 15.64
N HIS A 710 13.41 -15.54 14.75
CA HIS A 710 13.88 -15.92 13.41
C HIS A 710 15.09 -16.88 13.42
N ASN A 711 15.97 -16.78 14.42
CA ASN A 711 17.14 -17.63 14.60
C ASN A 711 16.80 -19.13 14.84
N SER A 712 15.56 -19.46 15.27
CA SER A 712 15.07 -20.84 15.35
C SER A 712 14.73 -21.45 13.98
N GLY A 713 15.07 -20.77 12.88
CA GLY A 713 14.84 -21.21 11.52
C GLY A 713 15.81 -22.30 11.07
N ARG A 714 15.28 -23.47 10.69
CA ARG A 714 16.06 -24.57 10.08
C ARG A 714 16.90 -24.10 8.88
N GLU A 715 18.19 -24.41 8.92
CA GLU A 715 19.08 -24.31 7.76
C GLU A 715 18.61 -25.19 6.60
N LYS A 716 18.70 -24.63 5.37
CA LYS A 716 18.35 -25.38 4.16
C LYS A 716 19.42 -26.46 3.90
N ARG A 717 19.11 -27.70 4.27
CA ARG A 717 19.90 -28.87 3.82
C ARG A 717 20.02 -28.83 2.29
N SER A 718 21.23 -29.01 1.77
CA SER A 718 21.45 -29.21 0.34
C SER A 718 20.78 -30.51 -0.10
N TYR A 719 20.01 -30.47 -1.19
CA TYR A 719 19.36 -31.65 -1.77
C TYR A 719 19.75 -31.82 -3.23
N ASN A 720 20.52 -32.87 -3.51
CA ASN A 720 20.79 -33.31 -4.87
C ASN A 720 19.55 -33.98 -5.46
N LYS A 721 19.07 -33.43 -6.59
CA LYS A 721 17.93 -33.95 -7.35
C LYS A 721 18.35 -35.22 -8.08
N LYS A 722 18.03 -36.39 -7.53
CA LYS A 722 18.43 -37.69 -8.13
C LYS A 722 17.74 -38.04 -9.46
N LYS A 723 16.49 -37.60 -9.68
CA LYS A 723 15.75 -37.84 -10.93
C LYS A 723 15.70 -36.56 -11.77
N SER A 724 16.76 -36.28 -12.54
CA SER A 724 16.87 -35.09 -13.42
C SER A 724 15.67 -34.98 -14.36
N GLU A 725 15.38 -36.05 -15.10
CA GLU A 725 14.26 -36.21 -16.04
C GLU A 725 12.92 -35.69 -15.50
N TYR A 726 12.59 -35.98 -14.23
CA TYR A 726 11.36 -35.47 -13.62
C TYR A 726 11.37 -33.95 -13.45
N TRP A 727 12.49 -33.41 -12.95
CA TRP A 727 12.63 -31.98 -12.64
C TRP A 727 12.87 -31.11 -13.86
N GLU A 728 13.42 -31.68 -14.92
CA GLU A 728 13.71 -31.02 -16.18
C GLU A 728 12.51 -31.13 -17.12
N ASP A 729 11.94 -32.32 -17.34
CA ASP A 729 10.95 -32.52 -18.41
C ASP A 729 9.56 -33.00 -17.94
N GLU A 730 9.44 -34.03 -17.10
CA GLU A 730 8.11 -34.54 -16.70
C GLU A 730 7.28 -33.44 -16.01
N ILE A 731 7.89 -32.64 -15.14
CA ILE A 731 7.21 -31.54 -14.44
C ILE A 731 6.78 -30.40 -15.37
N ARG A 732 7.44 -30.23 -16.54
CA ARG A 732 7.01 -29.29 -17.58
C ARG A 732 5.78 -29.85 -18.31
N LEU A 733 5.83 -31.14 -18.66
CA LEU A 733 4.74 -31.88 -19.31
C LEU A 733 3.46 -31.94 -18.46
N ILE A 734 3.59 -32.17 -17.16
CA ILE A 734 2.47 -32.16 -16.20
C ILE A 734 1.85 -30.76 -16.10
N ARG A 735 2.67 -29.70 -16.11
CA ARG A 735 2.18 -28.31 -16.03
C ARG A 735 1.50 -27.86 -17.32
N SER A 736 2.03 -28.22 -18.49
CA SER A 736 1.44 -27.85 -19.78
C SER A 736 0.07 -28.51 -20.01
N ARG A 737 -0.12 -29.74 -19.51
CA ARG A 737 -1.39 -30.49 -19.59
C ARG A 737 -2.49 -29.99 -18.64
N ARG A 738 -2.17 -29.21 -17.60
CA ARG A 738 -3.17 -28.67 -16.66
C ARG A 738 -3.96 -27.51 -17.30
N LYS A 739 -5.13 -27.83 -17.86
CA LYS A 739 -6.17 -26.84 -18.20
C LYS A 739 -6.78 -26.26 -16.91
N LEU A 740 -7.01 -24.94 -16.88
CA LEU A 740 -7.79 -24.30 -15.82
C LEU A 740 -9.29 -24.60 -16.04
N THR A 741 -9.92 -25.29 -15.10
CA THR A 741 -11.35 -25.70 -15.16
C THR A 741 -12.36 -24.55 -15.02
N ILE A 742 -11.92 -23.30 -15.19
CA ILE A 742 -12.73 -22.10 -14.89
C ILE A 742 -13.60 -21.65 -16.08
N CYS A 743 -13.26 -22.04 -17.31
CA CYS A 743 -13.91 -21.52 -18.53
C CYS A 743 -14.86 -22.50 -19.24
N ALA A 744 -15.06 -23.72 -18.75
CA ALA A 744 -16.00 -24.68 -19.37
C ALA A 744 -17.47 -24.29 -19.09
N ALA A 745 -17.78 -23.90 -17.86
CA ALA A 745 -19.16 -23.67 -17.39
C ALA A 745 -19.89 -22.44 -17.96
N ILE A 746 -19.35 -21.78 -18.99
CA ILE A 746 -19.93 -20.54 -19.58
C ILE A 746 -20.20 -20.70 -21.10
N LYS A 747 -19.75 -21.79 -21.75
CA LYS A 747 -20.03 -22.02 -23.19
C LYS A 747 -21.16 -23.01 -23.48
N ASP A 748 -21.53 -23.87 -22.52
CA ASP A 748 -22.49 -24.96 -22.73
C ASP A 748 -23.94 -24.57 -22.37
N ALA A 749 -24.34 -23.32 -22.61
CA ALA A 749 -25.71 -22.84 -22.37
C ALA A 749 -26.63 -22.96 -23.61
N ASP A 750 -26.07 -22.90 -24.83
CA ASP A 750 -26.83 -22.78 -26.09
C ASP A 750 -26.22 -23.58 -27.27
N VAL A 751 -25.73 -24.80 -27.05
CA VAL A 751 -25.47 -25.76 -28.14
C VAL A 751 -25.83 -27.17 -27.71
N ILE A 752 -26.80 -27.79 -28.39
CA ILE A 752 -27.08 -29.23 -28.28
C ILE A 752 -25.85 -29.99 -28.80
N PRO A 753 -25.16 -30.82 -27.98
CA PRO A 753 -23.96 -31.51 -28.44
C PRO A 753 -24.31 -32.57 -29.50
N ALA A 754 -23.86 -32.36 -30.73
CA ALA A 754 -23.77 -33.44 -31.70
C ALA A 754 -22.83 -34.53 -31.15
N SER A 755 -23.25 -35.78 -31.25
CA SER A 755 -22.58 -36.94 -30.65
C SER A 755 -21.14 -37.12 -31.15
N LYS A 756 -20.24 -37.48 -30.23
CA LYS A 756 -18.96 -38.11 -30.57
C LYS A 756 -19.10 -39.63 -30.43
N PRO A 757 -18.47 -40.43 -31.31
CA PRO A 757 -18.61 -41.88 -31.26
C PRO A 757 -17.80 -42.47 -30.11
N CYS A 758 -18.47 -43.30 -29.30
CA CYS A 758 -17.84 -44.22 -28.35
C CYS A 758 -18.10 -45.64 -28.84
N LEU A 759 -17.06 -46.46 -28.91
CA LEU A 759 -17.21 -47.90 -29.13
C LEU A 759 -17.53 -48.59 -27.81
N GLU A 760 -18.71 -49.22 -27.77
CA GLU A 760 -18.95 -50.55 -27.20
C GLU A 760 -18.74 -50.77 -25.68
N HIS A 761 -19.77 -50.42 -24.90
CA HIS A 761 -20.73 -51.40 -24.33
C HIS A 761 -21.67 -50.71 -23.32
N GLU A 762 -22.72 -50.06 -23.80
CA GLU A 762 -23.80 -49.57 -22.92
C GLU A 762 -24.72 -50.72 -22.53
N ILE A 763 -24.65 -51.16 -21.28
CA ILE A 763 -25.77 -51.84 -20.64
C ILE A 763 -26.78 -50.76 -20.29
N ASP A 764 -27.95 -50.77 -20.94
CA ASP A 764 -29.04 -49.86 -20.64
C ASP A 764 -29.65 -50.18 -19.26
N VAL A 765 -29.13 -49.51 -18.23
CA VAL A 765 -29.60 -49.61 -16.85
C VAL A 765 -30.86 -48.78 -16.62
N GLU A 766 -31.13 -47.79 -17.47
CA GLU A 766 -32.18 -46.79 -17.25
C GLU A 766 -33.59 -47.36 -17.53
N ASN A 767 -33.69 -48.35 -18.41
CA ASN A 767 -34.94 -49.07 -18.69
C ASN A 767 -35.20 -50.29 -17.77
N LEU A 768 -34.33 -50.61 -16.81
CA LEU A 768 -34.55 -51.72 -15.86
C LEU A 768 -35.52 -51.34 -14.73
N THR A 769 -36.35 -52.27 -14.27
CA THR A 769 -37.27 -52.02 -13.15
C THR A 769 -36.55 -51.97 -11.80
N VAL A 770 -37.20 -51.34 -10.81
CA VAL A 770 -36.71 -51.24 -9.41
C VAL A 770 -36.42 -52.60 -8.77
N VAL A 771 -37.07 -53.68 -9.22
CA VAL A 771 -36.83 -55.05 -8.72
C VAL A 771 -35.57 -55.64 -9.35
N GLU A 772 -35.39 -55.48 -10.66
CA GLU A 772 -34.25 -56.02 -11.40
C GLU A 772 -32.93 -55.33 -11.00
N ILE A 773 -32.93 -54.00 -10.82
CA ILE A 773 -31.74 -53.27 -10.36
C ILE A 773 -31.33 -53.73 -8.95
N LYS A 774 -32.29 -54.03 -8.07
CA LYS A 774 -32.00 -54.57 -6.74
C LYS A 774 -31.46 -55.99 -6.77
N GLN A 775 -31.95 -56.82 -7.67
CA GLN A 775 -31.41 -58.16 -7.84
C GLN A 775 -29.97 -58.08 -8.35
N LYS A 776 -29.70 -57.30 -9.41
CA LYS A 776 -28.34 -57.10 -9.93
C LYS A 776 -27.38 -56.49 -8.89
N LEU A 777 -27.82 -55.54 -8.06
CA LEU A 777 -27.02 -55.03 -6.93
C LEU A 777 -26.70 -56.12 -5.90
N LYS A 778 -27.67 -57.00 -5.59
CA LYS A 778 -27.50 -58.13 -4.68
C LYS A 778 -26.53 -59.18 -5.24
N ASP A 779 -26.56 -59.41 -6.55
CA ASP A 779 -25.63 -60.30 -7.26
C ASP A 779 -24.18 -59.74 -7.22
N HIS A 780 -24.02 -58.41 -7.12
CA HIS A 780 -22.75 -57.73 -6.84
C HIS A 780 -22.46 -57.55 -5.33
N GLY A 781 -23.18 -58.28 -4.45
CA GLY A 781 -22.96 -58.27 -2.99
C GLY A 781 -23.56 -57.09 -2.22
N VAL A 782 -24.26 -56.16 -2.88
CA VAL A 782 -24.79 -54.92 -2.28
C VAL A 782 -26.28 -55.04 -1.95
N ALA A 783 -26.60 -55.25 -0.68
CA ALA A 783 -27.99 -55.24 -0.19
C ALA A 783 -28.47 -53.80 0.12
N THR A 784 -29.51 -53.32 -0.57
CA THR A 784 -30.03 -51.95 -0.40
C THR A 784 -31.54 -51.88 -0.10
N LYS A 785 -31.92 -50.98 0.82
CA LYS A 785 -33.32 -50.67 1.16
C LYS A 785 -33.92 -49.51 0.35
N ILE A 786 -33.13 -48.85 -0.53
CA ILE A 786 -33.57 -47.70 -1.34
C ILE A 786 -34.77 -48.08 -2.22
N ARG A 787 -35.70 -47.16 -2.45
CA ARG A 787 -36.92 -47.40 -3.25
C ARG A 787 -37.09 -46.50 -4.49
N LYS A 788 -36.33 -45.40 -4.61
CA LYS A 788 -36.37 -44.52 -5.79
C LYS A 788 -35.50 -45.09 -6.91
N HIS A 789 -36.03 -45.10 -8.13
CA HIS A 789 -35.41 -45.70 -9.32
C HIS A 789 -34.06 -45.03 -9.67
N ASP A 790 -34.05 -43.71 -9.91
CA ASP A 790 -32.84 -42.96 -10.30
C ASP A 790 -31.68 -43.13 -9.30
N LYS A 791 -31.98 -43.25 -8.00
CA LYS A 791 -30.97 -43.51 -6.95
C LYS A 791 -30.46 -44.94 -6.92
N LEU A 792 -31.24 -45.91 -7.40
CA LEU A 792 -30.80 -47.30 -7.60
C LEU A 792 -29.98 -47.44 -8.87
N VAL A 793 -30.36 -46.75 -9.96
CA VAL A 793 -29.58 -46.66 -11.21
C VAL A 793 -28.20 -46.09 -10.92
N GLN A 794 -28.11 -44.95 -10.21
CA GLN A 794 -26.83 -44.34 -9.86
C GLN A 794 -25.99 -45.28 -8.98
N LEU A 795 -26.57 -45.87 -7.92
CA LEU A 795 -25.86 -46.79 -7.04
C LEU A 795 -25.32 -48.01 -7.82
N TYR A 796 -26.07 -48.55 -8.78
CA TYR A 796 -25.61 -49.65 -9.63
C TYR A 796 -24.48 -49.23 -10.56
N LYS A 797 -24.59 -48.08 -11.24
CA LYS A 797 -23.52 -47.52 -12.08
C LYS A 797 -22.23 -47.31 -11.28
N ASP A 798 -22.32 -46.75 -10.08
CA ASP A 798 -21.18 -46.53 -9.18
C ASP A 798 -20.54 -47.86 -8.72
N THR A 799 -21.36 -48.88 -8.42
CA THR A 799 -20.88 -50.21 -8.00
C THR A 799 -20.16 -50.95 -9.13
N VAL A 800 -20.66 -50.84 -10.37
CA VAL A 800 -20.02 -51.44 -11.56
C VAL A 800 -18.71 -50.73 -11.90
N LEU A 801 -18.65 -49.40 -11.82
CA LEU A 801 -17.43 -48.63 -12.05
C LEU A 801 -16.30 -48.97 -11.05
N GLN A 802 -16.64 -49.24 -9.78
CA GLN A 802 -15.64 -49.63 -8.77
C GLN A 802 -15.05 -51.03 -8.99
N ASN A 803 -15.78 -51.95 -9.65
CA ASN A 803 -15.30 -53.30 -9.96
C ASN A 803 -14.48 -53.39 -11.27
N HIS A 804 -14.36 -52.29 -12.01
CA HIS A 804 -13.56 -52.18 -13.25
C HIS A 804 -12.39 -51.18 -13.12
N SER A 805 -11.98 -50.86 -11.88
CA SER A 805 -10.89 -49.92 -11.54
C SER A 805 -9.64 -50.62 -11.02
#